data_AF-A0A1T5GLW8-F1
#
_entry.id   AF-A0A1T5GLW8-F1
#
_cell.length_a   1.000
_cell.length_b   1.000
_cell.length_c   1.000
_cell.angle_alpha   90.00
_cell.angle_beta   90.00
_cell.angle_gamma   90.00
#
_symmetry.space_group_name_H-M   'P 1'
#
loop_
_entity.id
_entity.type
_entity.pdbx_description
1 polymer ?
#
loop_
_entity_poly.entity_id
_entity_poly.type
_entity_poly.pdbx_seq_one_letter_code
_entity_poly.pdbx_strand_id
1 'polypeptide(L)'
;MTTTVKLSKLTLSPINVRRRPDDLLEIPQMAADLEARGVLQNLLVTPVKKPRGTFEVFDGGRRLRGLLMLAERGTIDPETYDVPVKVLVGDEATLSETSTAANFHQLKMTPAEECRAFQYFIGLNNDIDGVAKRFGLTRRFVEGRLRLATLAEPIFEALSEGTITLDVAKAYASTENQEKQLLVWNSYGTSYANADTIRRVIANETMKSTDPVAILVGEDRYAEAGGKIDRDLFSDSGDKWVNPEIAQRLAADIMEAEAKRIGEELGLAWIRPIASNYTHSAATGLYRVILPQPDFTEAQLARLDAIAQRQEAIAEEMDDETIDEDAYKALDQEYDALSEEEHALHNIPPVLPDEIKPLVGAFLKLTPRGEMVLDTEYYSEEPVSIGGADENGEDDHGDGAGGGGSTGPGGSYTPPAPPPEAIAPGGKPLSARLYDELAMQRRDVLAATLLSHPALALDYALFVMIDDRASTFSAYGSTIRARSPQDPVSGDQPTTRARGYLAEAHDGLDASWLEHKSEVDRFEAFRALDDDSKAAWLAYIVAMSLEAKASYRAEQCPLHNRLATIMDVDVASWWRPTSENFFDRISKGSILTLLADVGGAALTARHATMKKSEISESCAKLFAGEAIVEPEVRDAALAWVPDAMRFLDKTEADDLEPAEGDPEEQAIVEPEDAEEVGVAGVDETVSGACEIEAESPDQDALAA
;
A
#
# COMPACT_ATOMS: atom_id res chain seq x y z
N MET A 1 46.72 -11.54 50.98
CA MET A 1 46.90 -10.17 51.54
C MET A 1 46.69 -9.16 50.42
N THR A 2 46.26 -7.94 50.73
CA THR A 2 46.26 -6.82 49.77
C THR A 2 47.66 -6.23 49.69
N THR A 3 48.16 -5.97 48.48
CA THR A 3 49.51 -5.42 48.23
C THR A 3 49.49 -4.64 46.91
N THR A 4 50.58 -3.98 46.55
CA THR A 4 50.71 -3.30 45.25
C THR A 4 51.75 -3.98 44.37
N VAL A 5 51.49 -4.02 43.07
CA VAL A 5 52.36 -4.60 42.05
C VAL A 5 52.45 -3.63 40.86
N LYS A 6 53.64 -3.45 40.30
CA LYS A 6 53.84 -2.61 39.10
C LYS A 6 53.04 -3.18 37.92
N LEU A 7 52.42 -2.30 37.13
CA LEU A 7 51.63 -2.72 35.96
C LEU A 7 52.46 -3.56 34.97
N SER A 8 53.74 -3.26 34.78
CA SER A 8 54.68 -4.05 33.96
C SER A 8 54.86 -5.52 34.41
N LYS A 9 54.45 -5.87 35.63
CA LYS A 9 54.53 -7.21 36.21
C LYS A 9 53.19 -7.95 36.26
N LEU A 10 52.15 -7.40 35.64
CA LEU A 10 50.83 -8.01 35.56
C LEU A 10 50.55 -8.53 34.15
N THR A 11 50.12 -9.78 34.06
CA THR A 11 49.68 -10.41 32.81
C THR A 11 48.26 -10.96 32.97
N LEU A 12 47.48 -11.06 31.89
CA LEU A 12 46.14 -11.66 31.94
C LEU A 12 46.26 -13.19 32.02
N SER A 13 45.58 -13.81 32.98
CA SER A 13 45.59 -15.28 33.14
C SER A 13 44.53 -15.95 32.26
N PRO A 14 44.81 -17.13 31.65
CA PRO A 14 43.80 -17.91 30.93
C PRO A 14 42.67 -18.43 31.83
N ILE A 15 42.87 -18.42 33.16
CA ILE A 15 41.90 -18.78 34.19
C ILE A 15 40.74 -17.76 34.28
N ASN A 16 40.88 -16.57 33.68
CA ASN A 16 39.80 -15.57 33.70
C ASN A 16 38.56 -16.07 32.93
N VAL A 17 37.41 -16.06 33.62
CA VAL A 17 36.14 -16.60 33.10
C VAL A 17 35.45 -15.68 32.09
N ARG A 18 35.77 -14.37 32.06
CA ARG A 18 35.24 -13.44 31.05
C ARG A 18 36.15 -13.41 29.82
N ARG A 19 35.79 -14.21 28.81
CA ARG A 19 36.55 -14.39 27.54
C ARG A 19 35.97 -13.67 26.32
N ARG A 20 35.06 -12.69 26.51
CA ARG A 20 34.49 -11.93 25.37
C ARG A 20 35.57 -11.11 24.63
N PRO A 21 35.38 -10.82 23.33
CA PRO A 21 36.20 -9.85 22.60
C PRO A 21 36.27 -8.49 23.31
N ASP A 22 37.39 -7.80 23.13
CA ASP A 22 37.71 -6.54 23.82
C ASP A 22 36.70 -5.42 23.52
N ASP A 23 36.16 -5.38 22.30
CA ASP A 23 35.17 -4.41 21.85
C ASP A 23 33.85 -4.51 22.63
N LEU A 24 33.48 -5.72 23.07
CA LEU A 24 32.28 -6.02 23.85
C LEU A 24 32.51 -5.93 25.38
N LEU A 25 33.67 -5.44 25.81
CA LEU A 25 34.05 -5.33 27.22
C LEU A 25 34.16 -3.89 27.73
N GLU A 26 33.74 -2.90 26.92
CA GLU A 26 33.66 -1.48 27.32
C GLU A 26 34.98 -1.00 27.99
N ILE A 27 36.11 -1.36 27.38
CA ILE A 27 37.44 -1.02 27.89
C ILE A 27 37.67 0.51 27.91
N PRO A 28 37.21 1.31 26.92
CA PRO A 28 37.33 2.77 26.99
C PRO A 28 36.62 3.40 28.18
N GLN A 29 35.43 2.90 28.55
CA GLN A 29 34.66 3.34 29.72
C GLN A 29 35.43 3.03 31.01
N MET A 30 35.96 1.80 31.11
CA MET A 30 36.79 1.37 32.24
C MET A 30 38.08 2.20 32.36
N ALA A 31 38.73 2.53 31.24
CA ALA A 31 39.91 3.39 31.24
C ALA A 31 39.60 4.81 31.74
N ALA A 32 38.47 5.40 31.35
CA ALA A 32 38.05 6.73 31.82
C ALA A 32 37.72 6.76 33.32
N ASP A 33 37.06 5.73 33.85
CA ASP A 33 36.81 5.58 35.30
C ASP A 33 38.14 5.46 36.09
N LEU A 34 39.06 4.64 35.59
CA LEU A 34 40.40 4.45 36.18
C LEU A 34 41.25 5.72 36.15
N GLU A 35 41.17 6.53 35.08
CA GLU A 35 41.83 7.84 35.01
C GLU A 35 41.23 8.84 36.01
N ALA A 36 39.91 8.83 36.18
CA ALA A 36 39.21 9.76 37.07
C ALA A 36 39.29 9.40 38.56
N ARG A 37 39.33 8.11 38.91
CA ARG A 37 39.17 7.62 40.31
C ARG A 37 40.25 6.64 40.77
N GLY A 38 41.08 6.13 39.87
CA GLY A 38 42.02 5.03 40.17
C GLY A 38 41.33 3.67 40.35
N VAL A 39 42.11 2.66 40.74
CA VAL A 39 41.63 1.28 40.91
C VAL A 39 40.86 1.14 42.23
N LEU A 40 39.53 1.30 42.19
CA LEU A 40 38.67 1.17 43.37
C LEU A 40 38.52 -0.29 43.86
N GLN A 41 38.53 -1.26 42.95
CA GLN A 41 38.44 -2.69 43.26
C GLN A 41 39.75 -3.40 42.91
N ASN A 42 40.40 -4.00 43.92
CA ASN A 42 41.65 -4.74 43.76
C ASN A 42 41.55 -5.86 42.72
N LEU A 43 42.58 -6.03 41.89
CA LEU A 43 42.67 -7.18 40.96
C LEU A 43 43.02 -8.44 41.76
N LEU A 44 42.47 -9.61 41.38
CA LEU A 44 42.85 -10.89 41.99
C LEU A 44 43.95 -11.54 41.16
N VAL A 45 45.06 -11.89 41.83
CA VAL A 45 46.26 -12.36 41.12
C VAL A 45 46.88 -13.62 41.75
N THR A 46 47.48 -14.45 40.90
CA THR A 46 48.27 -15.62 41.30
C THR A 46 49.74 -15.44 40.89
N PRO A 47 50.74 -15.86 41.70
CA PRO A 47 52.15 -15.67 41.37
C PRO A 47 52.64 -16.67 40.32
N VAL A 48 53.31 -16.18 39.27
CA VAL A 48 53.82 -17.03 38.17
C VAL A 48 55.17 -17.63 38.54
N LYS A 49 55.42 -18.90 38.16
CA LYS A 49 56.69 -19.60 38.45
C LYS A 49 57.89 -19.04 37.66
N LYS A 50 57.67 -18.57 36.43
CA LYS A 50 58.64 -17.89 35.56
C LYS A 50 57.92 -16.89 34.64
N PRO A 51 58.41 -15.65 34.47
CA PRO A 51 59.52 -15.02 35.20
C PRO A 51 59.17 -14.77 36.67
N ARG A 52 60.18 -14.80 37.56
CA ARG A 52 59.95 -14.64 39.01
C ARG A 52 59.59 -13.19 39.32
N GLY A 53 58.49 -12.99 40.04
CA GLY A 53 57.99 -11.67 40.44
C GLY A 53 56.92 -11.09 39.52
N THR A 54 56.52 -11.84 38.49
CA THR A 54 55.33 -11.57 37.67
C THR A 54 54.10 -12.24 38.28
N PHE A 55 52.94 -11.61 38.12
CA PHE A 55 51.66 -12.09 38.62
C PHE A 55 50.62 -12.15 37.50
N GLU A 56 49.79 -13.18 37.54
CA GLU A 56 48.73 -13.45 36.58
C GLU A 56 47.38 -13.01 37.15
N VAL A 57 46.67 -12.14 36.44
CA VAL A 57 45.36 -11.59 36.80
C VAL A 57 44.26 -12.54 36.34
N PHE A 58 43.60 -13.21 37.30
CA PHE A 58 42.51 -14.15 37.02
C PHE A 58 41.11 -13.57 37.33
N ASP A 59 41.01 -12.49 38.11
CA ASP A 59 39.84 -11.60 38.12
C ASP A 59 40.27 -10.13 38.00
N GLY A 60 39.47 -9.35 37.26
CA GLY A 60 39.77 -7.95 36.95
C GLY A 60 40.35 -7.70 35.55
N GLY A 61 40.13 -8.60 34.58
CA GLY A 61 40.62 -8.45 33.20
C GLY A 61 40.25 -7.11 32.54
N ARG A 62 39.01 -6.62 32.70
CA ARG A 62 38.60 -5.27 32.24
C ARG A 62 39.47 -4.16 32.84
N ARG A 63 39.73 -4.23 34.16
CA ARG A 63 40.55 -3.25 34.90
C ARG A 63 42.01 -3.27 34.43
N LEU A 64 42.60 -4.47 34.24
CA LEU A 64 43.95 -4.61 33.68
C LEU A 64 44.05 -3.98 32.28
N ARG A 65 43.11 -4.30 31.39
CA ARG A 65 43.09 -3.76 30.01
C ARG A 65 42.88 -2.25 29.98
N GLY A 66 42.03 -1.70 30.84
CA GLY A 66 41.87 -0.25 31.01
C GLY A 66 43.16 0.44 31.45
N LEU A 67 43.90 -0.15 32.40
CA LEU A 67 45.22 0.36 32.81
C LEU A 67 46.25 0.29 31.66
N LEU A 68 46.28 -0.81 30.90
CA LEU A 68 47.16 -0.93 29.72
C LEU A 68 46.82 0.12 28.66
N MET A 69 45.53 0.42 28.43
CA MET A 69 45.10 1.48 27.52
C MET A 69 45.52 2.87 28.00
N LEU A 70 45.48 3.14 29.31
CA LEU A 70 45.99 4.40 29.87
C LEU A 70 47.51 4.51 29.76
N ALA A 71 48.23 3.39 29.82
CA ALA A 71 49.68 3.37 29.60
C ALA A 71 50.04 3.60 28.12
N GLU A 72 49.31 2.98 27.19
CA GLU A 72 49.46 3.20 25.75
C GLU A 72 49.19 4.66 25.35
N ARG A 73 48.20 5.30 26.00
CA ARG A 73 47.91 6.74 25.87
C ARG A 73 48.97 7.65 26.52
N GLY A 74 49.92 7.11 27.27
CA GLY A 74 50.94 7.87 28.01
C GLY A 74 50.42 8.58 29.27
N THR A 75 49.19 8.31 29.72
CA THR A 75 48.61 8.88 30.94
C THR A 75 49.27 8.31 32.20
N ILE A 76 49.71 7.05 32.17
CA ILE A 76 50.43 6.37 33.25
C ILE A 76 51.68 5.64 32.73
N ASP A 77 52.71 5.47 33.56
CA ASP A 77 53.92 4.71 33.22
C ASP A 77 53.85 3.29 33.83
N PRO A 78 53.91 2.21 33.01
CA PRO A 78 53.85 0.82 33.49
C PRO A 78 54.87 0.41 34.55
N GLU A 79 56.06 1.00 34.53
CA GLU A 79 57.16 0.60 35.44
C GLU A 79 57.06 1.28 36.81
N THR A 80 56.42 2.45 36.88
CA THR A 80 56.25 3.22 38.11
C THR A 80 54.84 3.13 38.71
N TYR A 81 53.80 2.86 37.92
CA TYR A 81 52.42 2.80 38.43
C TYR A 81 52.16 1.55 39.29
N ASP A 82 51.76 1.77 40.54
CA ASP A 82 51.42 0.72 41.52
C ASP A 82 49.94 0.34 41.46
N VAL A 83 49.65 -0.88 41.00
CA VAL A 83 48.29 -1.42 40.93
C VAL A 83 47.96 -2.18 42.23
N PRO A 84 46.82 -1.91 42.90
CA PRO A 84 46.42 -2.64 44.09
C PRO A 84 45.85 -4.02 43.72
N VAL A 85 46.44 -5.07 44.32
CA VAL A 85 46.11 -6.47 44.03
C VAL A 85 45.90 -7.26 45.33
N LYS A 86 45.09 -8.32 45.24
CA LYS A 86 44.94 -9.34 46.29
C LYS A 86 45.55 -10.63 45.77
N VAL A 87 46.71 -10.99 46.31
CA VAL A 87 47.39 -12.25 45.95
C VAL A 87 46.65 -13.42 46.59
N LEU A 88 46.31 -14.41 45.76
CA LEU A 88 45.72 -15.69 46.12
C LEU A 88 46.57 -16.82 45.54
N VAL A 89 46.66 -17.92 46.28
CA VAL A 89 47.45 -19.11 45.91
C VAL A 89 46.55 -20.32 46.11
N GLY A 90 46.34 -21.08 45.04
CA GLY A 90 45.48 -22.25 44.98
C GLY A 90 45.78 -23.05 43.72
N ASP A 91 45.03 -24.13 43.50
CA ASP A 91 45.00 -24.81 42.20
C ASP A 91 44.12 -24.04 41.20
N GLU A 92 44.18 -24.47 39.93
CA GLU A 92 43.45 -23.81 38.84
C GLU A 92 41.93 -23.84 39.05
N ALA A 93 41.41 -24.93 39.64
CA ALA A 93 39.99 -25.07 39.98
C ALA A 93 39.54 -24.01 41.01
N THR A 94 40.24 -23.89 42.14
CA THR A 94 39.91 -22.90 43.19
C THR A 94 40.00 -21.46 42.68
N LEU A 95 40.99 -21.17 41.81
CA LEU A 95 41.16 -19.85 41.22
C LEU A 95 40.05 -19.52 40.20
N SER A 96 39.65 -20.50 39.38
CA SER A 96 38.52 -20.37 38.44
C SER A 96 37.17 -20.20 39.16
N GLU A 97 36.93 -20.98 40.22
CA GLU A 97 35.74 -20.85 41.08
C GLU A 97 35.69 -19.45 41.71
N THR A 98 36.82 -18.96 42.23
CA THR A 98 36.92 -17.61 42.80
C THR A 98 36.63 -16.52 41.76
N SER A 99 37.11 -16.70 40.51
CA SER A 99 36.81 -15.79 39.39
C SER A 99 35.32 -15.81 39.05
N THR A 100 34.70 -16.99 39.01
CA THR A 100 33.26 -17.18 38.76
C THR A 100 32.43 -16.50 39.84
N ALA A 101 32.68 -16.80 41.12
CA ALA A 101 31.93 -16.25 42.26
C ALA A 101 32.03 -14.71 42.33
N ALA A 102 33.22 -14.15 42.06
CA ALA A 102 33.43 -12.70 42.03
C ALA A 102 32.59 -11.99 40.95
N ASN A 103 32.25 -12.68 39.85
CA ASN A 103 31.43 -12.16 38.76
C ASN A 103 29.94 -12.51 38.91
N PHE A 104 29.61 -13.66 39.50
CA PHE A 104 28.23 -14.16 39.65
C PHE A 104 27.41 -13.35 40.68
N HIS A 105 28.03 -12.91 41.77
CA HIS A 105 27.35 -12.13 42.81
C HIS A 105 27.24 -10.62 42.51
N GLN A 106 27.56 -10.19 41.28
CA GLN A 106 27.43 -8.78 40.86
C GLN A 106 26.05 -8.52 40.24
N LEU A 107 25.13 -7.97 41.03
CA LEU A 107 23.93 -7.34 40.50
C LEU A 107 24.32 -6.00 39.83
N LYS A 108 23.85 -5.79 38.60
CA LYS A 108 23.93 -4.48 37.94
C LYS A 108 22.88 -3.54 38.55
N MET A 109 23.18 -2.24 38.58
CA MET A 109 22.17 -1.22 38.87
C MET A 109 21.05 -1.28 37.82
N THR A 110 19.83 -0.98 38.23
CA THR A 110 18.71 -0.85 37.31
C THR A 110 18.81 0.46 36.52
N PRO A 111 18.16 0.56 35.34
CA PRO A 111 18.12 1.82 34.59
C PRO A 111 17.54 2.99 35.40
N ALA A 112 16.59 2.75 36.30
CA ALA A 112 16.01 3.79 37.17
C ALA A 112 16.99 4.27 38.25
N GLU A 113 17.80 3.36 38.83
CA GLU A 113 18.88 3.72 39.76
C GLU A 113 19.96 4.55 39.05
N GLU A 114 20.35 4.19 37.82
CA GLU A 114 21.24 4.99 36.98
C GLU A 114 20.68 6.41 36.76
N CYS A 115 19.39 6.53 36.37
CA CYS A 115 18.73 7.82 36.16
C CYS A 115 18.78 8.71 37.41
N ARG A 116 18.42 8.17 38.58
CA ARG A 116 18.49 8.91 39.86
C ARG A 116 19.93 9.30 40.23
N ALA A 117 20.91 8.43 39.96
CA ALA A 117 22.32 8.74 40.21
C ALA A 117 22.82 9.90 39.32
N PHE A 118 22.52 9.88 38.01
CA PHE A 118 22.90 10.98 37.11
C PHE A 118 22.20 12.29 37.46
N GLN A 119 20.92 12.25 37.81
CA GLN A 119 20.15 13.42 38.28
C GLN A 119 20.79 14.04 39.54
N TYR A 120 21.21 13.22 40.51
CA TYR A 120 21.91 13.68 41.71
C TYR A 120 23.27 14.33 41.40
N PHE A 121 24.09 13.71 40.54
CA PHE A 121 25.40 14.26 40.20
C PHE A 121 25.31 15.60 39.46
N ILE A 122 24.32 15.78 38.61
CA ILE A 122 24.16 16.98 37.78
C ILE A 122 23.47 18.10 38.57
N GLY A 123 22.55 17.78 39.48
CA GLY A 123 21.99 18.76 40.43
C GLY A 123 23.03 19.43 41.34
N LEU A 124 24.22 18.84 41.51
CA LEU A 124 25.30 19.39 42.34
C LEU A 124 26.22 20.39 41.62
N ASN A 125 26.35 20.32 40.29
CA ASN A 125 27.37 21.09 39.55
C ASN A 125 26.96 21.52 38.12
N ASN A 126 25.83 21.03 37.61
CA ASN A 126 25.32 21.24 36.25
C ASN A 126 26.31 20.94 35.10
N ASP A 127 27.29 20.05 35.34
CA ASP A 127 28.39 19.73 34.43
C ASP A 127 28.15 18.39 33.71
N ILE A 128 27.32 18.40 32.67
CA ILE A 128 26.97 17.20 31.89
C ILE A 128 28.21 16.61 31.18
N ASP A 129 29.02 17.46 30.54
CA ASP A 129 30.20 17.02 29.76
C ASP A 129 31.28 16.41 30.65
N GLY A 130 31.53 16.99 31.83
CA GLY A 130 32.46 16.42 32.80
C GLY A 130 31.92 15.17 33.49
N VAL A 131 30.60 15.04 33.73
CA VAL A 131 30.01 13.75 34.14
C VAL A 131 30.25 12.70 33.06
N ALA A 132 29.92 12.98 31.81
CA ALA A 132 30.12 12.08 30.68
C ALA A 132 31.57 11.61 30.58
N LYS A 133 32.53 12.56 30.61
CA LYS A 133 33.98 12.26 30.59
C LYS A 133 34.42 11.37 31.77
N ARG A 134 33.99 11.65 33.00
CA ARG A 134 34.38 10.89 34.22
C ARG A 134 33.83 9.45 34.26
N PHE A 135 32.83 9.11 33.45
CA PHE A 135 32.30 7.75 33.32
C PHE A 135 32.61 7.11 31.95
N GLY A 136 33.33 7.82 31.06
CA GLY A 136 33.61 7.38 29.70
C GLY A 136 32.37 7.24 28.81
N LEU A 137 31.29 7.94 29.16
CA LEU A 137 30.01 7.93 28.44
C LEU A 137 29.93 9.10 27.46
N THR A 138 29.01 9.04 26.50
CA THR A 138 28.71 10.19 25.64
C THR A 138 27.79 11.18 26.37
N ARG A 139 27.88 12.47 26.03
CA ARG A 139 26.97 13.52 26.52
C ARG A 139 25.51 13.13 26.32
N ARG A 140 25.16 12.68 25.11
CA ARG A 140 23.82 12.20 24.71
C ARG A 140 23.31 11.04 25.57
N PHE A 141 24.19 10.14 26.04
CA PHE A 141 23.78 9.06 26.96
C PHE A 141 23.35 9.60 28.32
N VAL A 142 24.11 10.56 28.86
CA VAL A 142 23.82 11.21 30.15
C VAL A 142 22.54 12.05 30.05
N GLU A 143 22.37 12.82 28.98
CA GLU A 143 21.14 13.57 28.68
C GLU A 143 19.92 12.63 28.56
N GLY A 144 20.06 11.49 27.87
CA GLY A 144 19.01 10.48 27.78
C GLY A 144 18.60 9.87 29.13
N ARG A 145 19.55 9.67 30.06
CA ARG A 145 19.26 9.23 31.43
C ARG A 145 18.57 10.31 32.27
N LEU A 146 18.95 11.57 32.10
CA LEU A 146 18.23 12.70 32.72
C LEU A 146 16.79 12.81 32.21
N ARG A 147 16.58 12.65 30.89
CA ARG A 147 15.27 12.70 30.24
C ARG A 147 14.31 11.64 30.77
N LEU A 148 14.83 10.46 31.11
CA LEU A 148 14.08 9.41 31.80
C LEU A 148 13.82 9.76 33.27
N ALA A 149 14.76 10.42 33.96
CA ALA A 149 14.60 10.88 35.35
C ALA A 149 13.56 12.01 35.53
N THR A 150 13.06 12.61 34.44
CA THR A 150 12.02 13.66 34.43
C THR A 150 10.66 13.17 33.92
N LEU A 151 10.48 11.86 33.72
CA LEU A 151 9.18 11.25 33.46
C LEU A 151 8.18 11.52 34.60
N ALA A 152 6.89 11.53 34.28
CA ALA A 152 5.84 11.59 35.30
C ALA A 152 5.93 10.40 36.27
N GLU A 153 5.71 10.66 37.56
CA GLU A 153 6.04 9.72 38.65
C GLU A 153 5.51 8.28 38.44
N PRO A 154 4.24 8.02 38.03
CA PRO A 154 3.74 6.66 37.85
C PRO A 154 4.50 5.86 36.76
N ILE A 155 5.00 6.54 35.73
CA ILE A 155 5.77 5.93 34.64
C ILE A 155 7.20 5.65 35.12
N PHE A 156 7.77 6.55 35.92
CA PHE A 156 9.11 6.36 36.49
C PHE A 156 9.12 5.25 37.55
N GLU A 157 8.09 5.19 38.40
CA GLU A 157 7.89 4.09 39.36
C GLU A 157 7.78 2.74 38.61
N ALA A 158 6.94 2.65 37.58
CA ALA A 158 6.80 1.44 36.77
C ALA A 158 8.12 1.00 36.09
N LEU A 159 8.99 1.93 35.69
CA LEU A 159 10.34 1.61 35.21
C LEU A 159 11.25 1.10 36.33
N SER A 160 11.11 1.64 37.55
CA SER A 160 11.91 1.25 38.72
C SER A 160 11.53 -0.13 39.26
N GLU A 161 10.26 -0.51 39.17
CA GLU A 161 9.75 -1.84 39.52
C GLU A 161 10.04 -2.90 38.43
N GLY A 162 10.41 -2.46 37.22
CA GLY A 162 10.60 -3.34 36.06
C GLY A 162 9.30 -3.72 35.35
N THR A 163 8.18 -3.12 35.73
CA THR A 163 6.84 -3.30 35.13
C THR A 163 6.79 -2.83 33.67
N ILE A 164 7.58 -1.80 33.32
CA ILE A 164 7.81 -1.41 31.92
C ILE A 164 9.27 -1.54 31.52
N THR A 165 9.52 -1.84 30.25
CA THR A 165 10.89 -1.91 29.70
C THR A 165 11.48 -0.52 29.50
N LEU A 166 12.81 -0.45 29.44
CA LEU A 166 13.53 0.80 29.16
C LEU A 166 13.07 1.47 27.85
N ASP A 167 12.71 0.69 26.82
CA ASP A 167 12.29 1.23 25.53
C ASP A 167 10.86 1.77 25.53
N VAL A 168 9.98 1.22 26.38
CA VAL A 168 8.66 1.82 26.69
C VAL A 168 8.84 3.14 27.45
N ALA A 169 9.75 3.21 28.43
CA ALA A 169 10.04 4.46 29.12
C ALA A 169 10.66 5.52 28.20
N LYS A 170 11.53 5.13 27.24
CA LYS A 170 12.02 6.03 26.18
C LYS A 170 10.89 6.56 25.30
N ALA A 171 9.86 5.77 25.03
CA ALA A 171 8.70 6.21 24.24
C ALA A 171 7.95 7.35 24.96
N TYR A 172 7.67 7.23 26.25
CA TYR A 172 7.10 8.32 27.05
C TYR A 172 8.04 9.53 27.17
N ALA A 173 9.35 9.30 27.22
CA ALA A 173 10.36 10.36 27.29
C ALA A 173 10.52 11.15 25.96
N SER A 174 9.78 10.80 24.91
CA SER A 174 9.77 11.57 23.64
C SER A 174 9.13 12.96 23.75
N THR A 175 8.36 13.25 24.81
CA THR A 175 7.78 14.57 25.07
C THR A 175 8.10 15.06 26.48
N GLU A 176 8.41 16.35 26.66
CA GLU A 176 8.70 16.96 27.97
C GLU A 176 7.45 17.12 28.85
N ASN A 177 6.25 17.03 28.25
CA ASN A 177 5.00 17.32 28.94
C ASN A 177 4.51 16.13 29.78
N GLN A 178 4.66 16.24 31.11
CA GLN A 178 4.21 15.24 32.08
C GLN A 178 2.68 15.03 32.07
N GLU A 179 1.87 16.04 31.73
CA GLU A 179 0.40 15.89 31.62
C GLU A 179 0.04 15.01 30.41
N LYS A 180 0.70 15.19 29.27
CA LYS A 180 0.53 14.31 28.09
C LYS A 180 1.01 12.89 28.38
N GLN A 181 2.14 12.73 29.07
CA GLN A 181 2.62 11.43 29.52
C GLN A 181 1.59 10.72 30.41
N LEU A 182 0.98 11.42 31.37
CA LEU A 182 -0.09 10.89 32.22
C LEU A 182 -1.38 10.57 31.44
N LEU A 183 -1.75 11.38 30.44
CA LEU A 183 -2.92 11.12 29.60
C LEU A 183 -2.78 9.79 28.82
N VAL A 184 -1.61 9.60 28.18
CA VAL A 184 -1.30 8.36 27.44
C VAL A 184 -1.14 7.18 28.40
N TRP A 185 -0.55 7.39 29.58
CA TRP A 185 -0.46 6.37 30.63
C TRP A 185 -1.82 5.92 31.14
N ASN A 186 -2.75 6.84 31.38
CA ASN A 186 -4.10 6.52 31.87
C ASN A 186 -4.98 5.84 30.81
N SER A 187 -4.73 6.09 29.52
CA SER A 187 -5.48 5.49 28.41
C SER A 187 -4.91 4.16 27.91
N TYR A 188 -3.59 3.96 27.97
CA TYR A 188 -2.92 2.78 27.43
C TYR A 188 -2.10 1.96 28.44
N GLY A 189 -1.75 2.51 29.61
CA GLY A 189 -0.79 1.91 30.55
C GLY A 189 -1.25 0.61 31.24
N THR A 190 -2.55 0.28 31.18
CA THR A 190 -3.09 -1.01 31.68
C THR A 190 -3.08 -2.13 30.63
N SER A 191 -2.93 -1.77 29.35
CA SER A 191 -2.74 -2.74 28.26
C SER A 191 -1.25 -2.88 27.95
N TYR A 192 -0.83 -4.03 27.41
CA TYR A 192 0.57 -4.28 27.01
C TYR A 192 0.95 -3.48 25.75
N ALA A 193 1.00 -2.15 25.88
CA ALA A 193 1.28 -1.23 24.79
C ALA A 193 2.75 -1.29 24.39
N ASN A 194 3.01 -1.63 23.13
CA ASN A 194 4.35 -1.58 22.55
C ASN A 194 4.87 -0.13 22.54
N ALA A 195 6.19 0.04 22.71
CA ALA A 195 6.87 1.34 22.67
C ALA A 195 6.59 2.11 21.36
N ASP A 196 6.33 1.41 20.26
CA ASP A 196 5.94 2.00 18.99
C ASP A 196 4.54 2.63 19.02
N THR A 197 3.55 1.92 19.58
CA THR A 197 2.19 2.43 19.78
C THR A 197 2.19 3.70 20.63
N ILE A 198 2.97 3.72 21.72
CA ILE A 198 3.11 4.90 22.59
C ILE A 198 3.74 6.07 21.83
N ARG A 199 4.81 5.83 21.06
CA ARG A 199 5.41 6.85 20.18
C ARG A 199 4.40 7.40 19.17
N ARG A 200 3.58 6.55 18.54
CA ARG A 200 2.55 6.95 17.57
C ARG A 200 1.44 7.78 18.22
N VAL A 201 0.95 7.39 19.40
CA VAL A 201 -0.09 8.15 20.12
C VAL A 201 0.43 9.53 20.53
N ILE A 202 1.64 9.61 21.11
CA ILE A 202 2.26 10.90 21.48
C ILE A 202 2.51 11.78 20.24
N ALA A 203 2.91 11.19 19.11
CA ALA A 203 3.15 11.92 17.86
C ALA A 203 1.87 12.41 17.18
N ASN A 204 0.78 11.61 17.21
CA ASN A 204 -0.50 11.96 16.58
C ASN A 204 -1.20 13.17 17.25
N GLU A 205 -0.83 13.52 18.49
CA GLU A 205 -1.28 14.75 19.19
C GLU A 205 -0.30 15.93 19.04
N THR A 206 0.54 15.92 18.00
CA THR A 206 1.42 17.04 17.62
C THR A 206 1.29 17.36 16.13
N MET A 207 1.18 18.64 15.80
CA MET A 207 1.15 19.12 14.41
C MET A 207 2.60 19.31 13.94
N LYS A 208 2.89 18.96 12.68
CA LYS A 208 4.22 19.24 12.08
C LYS A 208 4.27 20.70 11.62
N SER A 209 5.43 21.35 11.66
CA SER A 209 5.60 22.68 11.05
C SER A 209 5.33 22.70 9.53
N THR A 210 5.36 21.54 8.88
CA THR A 210 5.02 21.33 7.46
C THR A 210 3.54 21.05 7.20
N ASP A 211 2.68 21.07 8.22
CA ASP A 211 1.23 20.98 8.06
C ASP A 211 0.69 22.25 7.36
N PRO A 212 -0.24 22.16 6.40
CA PRO A 212 -0.82 23.32 5.74
C PRO A 212 -1.38 24.38 6.71
N VAL A 213 -1.93 23.94 7.85
CA VAL A 213 -2.44 24.82 8.92
C VAL A 213 -1.29 25.57 9.61
N ALA A 214 -0.17 24.90 9.88
CA ALA A 214 1.01 25.52 10.47
C ALA A 214 1.67 26.52 9.51
N ILE A 215 1.75 26.18 8.22
CA ILE A 215 2.32 27.04 7.16
C ILE A 215 1.48 28.33 7.01
N LEU A 216 0.14 28.23 7.00
CA LEU A 216 -0.75 29.39 6.88
C LEU A 216 -0.62 30.36 8.06
N VAL A 217 -0.48 29.84 9.28
CA VAL A 217 -0.40 30.66 10.51
C VAL A 217 0.99 31.29 10.66
N GLY A 218 2.04 30.50 10.44
CA GLY A 218 3.44 30.86 10.67
C GLY A 218 3.87 30.77 12.14
N GLU A 219 5.14 30.42 12.37
CA GLU A 219 5.69 30.19 13.72
C GLU A 219 5.53 31.40 14.66
N ASP A 220 5.77 32.61 14.16
CA ASP A 220 5.70 33.85 14.95
C ASP A 220 4.31 34.06 15.57
N ARG A 221 3.24 33.95 14.77
CA ARG A 221 1.85 34.12 15.26
C ARG A 221 1.43 33.03 16.24
N TYR A 222 1.87 31.80 15.99
CA TYR A 222 1.60 30.68 16.88
C TYR A 222 2.31 30.85 18.24
N ALA A 223 3.56 31.31 18.24
CA ALA A 223 4.31 31.62 19.46
C ALA A 223 3.72 32.82 20.22
N GLU A 224 3.33 33.90 19.53
CA GLU A 224 2.65 35.06 20.13
C GLU A 224 1.32 34.68 20.79
N ALA A 225 0.58 33.73 20.22
CA ALA A 225 -0.65 33.19 20.80
C ALA A 225 -0.42 32.21 21.98
N GLY A 226 0.82 32.01 22.42
CA GLY A 226 1.19 31.12 23.52
C GLY A 226 1.41 29.65 23.13
N GLY A 227 1.45 29.34 21.84
CA GLY A 227 1.76 28.02 21.32
C GLY A 227 3.21 27.60 21.62
N LYS A 228 3.40 26.34 21.99
CA LYS A 228 4.73 25.77 22.23
C LYS A 228 5.23 25.01 21.00
N ILE A 229 6.49 25.22 20.66
CA ILE A 229 7.22 24.51 19.60
C ILE A 229 8.24 23.60 20.29
N ASP A 230 8.17 22.30 20.02
CA ASP A 230 9.13 21.29 20.42
C ASP A 230 10.10 21.04 19.27
N ARG A 231 11.40 21.24 19.51
CA ARG A 231 12.45 21.11 18.50
C ARG A 231 13.02 19.71 18.57
N ASP A 232 12.69 18.87 17.60
CA ASP A 232 13.15 17.49 17.56
C ASP A 232 14.65 17.42 17.25
N LEU A 233 15.47 17.41 18.30
CA LEU A 233 16.94 17.35 18.24
C LEU A 233 17.49 16.04 17.63
N PHE A 234 16.62 15.11 17.22
CA PHE A 234 17.00 13.78 16.76
C PHE A 234 16.36 13.34 15.43
N SER A 235 15.61 14.20 14.72
CA SER A 235 15.14 13.90 13.36
C SER A 235 15.18 15.10 12.43
N ASP A 236 15.52 14.89 11.16
CA ASP A 236 15.48 15.92 10.10
C ASP A 236 14.03 16.25 9.65
N SER A 237 13.01 15.85 10.43
CA SER A 237 11.59 15.91 10.06
C SER A 237 10.87 17.22 10.44
N GLY A 238 11.62 18.21 10.94
CA GLY A 238 11.12 19.54 11.28
C GLY A 238 10.56 19.69 12.70
N ASP A 239 10.48 20.94 13.15
CA ASP A 239 9.93 21.34 14.44
C ASP A 239 8.45 20.92 14.60
N LYS A 240 8.05 20.53 15.82
CA LYS A 240 6.71 20.02 16.14
C LYS A 240 5.94 21.02 16.98
N TRP A 241 4.72 21.33 16.57
CA TRP A 241 3.82 22.24 17.26
C TRP A 241 2.96 21.44 18.25
N VAL A 242 3.12 21.77 19.54
CA VAL A 242 2.59 21.00 20.68
C VAL A 242 1.09 21.22 20.93
N ASN A 243 0.55 22.34 20.44
CA ASN A 243 -0.81 22.86 20.67
C ASN A 243 -1.56 23.07 19.34
N PRO A 244 -1.90 22.00 18.59
CA PRO A 244 -2.60 22.10 17.31
C PRO A 244 -3.88 22.94 17.38
N GLU A 245 -4.57 22.96 18.52
CA GLU A 245 -5.79 23.74 18.76
C GLU A 245 -5.58 25.26 18.64
N ILE A 246 -4.39 25.77 18.99
CA ILE A 246 -4.05 27.20 18.83
C ILE A 246 -3.84 27.53 17.36
N ALA A 247 -3.14 26.66 16.63
CA ALA A 247 -2.89 26.81 15.20
C ALA A 247 -4.19 26.70 14.39
N GLN A 248 -5.04 25.71 14.68
CA GLN A 248 -6.34 25.53 14.04
C GLN A 248 -7.26 26.74 14.24
N ARG A 249 -7.30 27.34 15.45
CA ARG A 249 -8.07 28.57 15.70
C ARG A 249 -7.54 29.75 14.89
N LEU A 250 -6.22 29.98 14.90
CA LEU A 250 -5.61 31.08 14.14
C LEU A 250 -5.82 30.92 12.63
N ALA A 251 -5.74 29.69 12.11
CA ALA A 251 -6.04 29.39 10.71
C ALA A 251 -7.51 29.65 10.38
N ALA A 252 -8.45 29.23 11.25
CA ALA A 252 -9.87 29.52 11.07
C ALA A 252 -10.14 31.04 11.02
N ASP A 253 -9.58 31.82 11.96
CA ASP A 253 -9.71 33.28 12.00
C ASP A 253 -9.19 33.93 10.68
N ILE A 254 -8.06 33.45 10.14
CA ILE A 254 -7.48 33.92 8.87
C ILE A 254 -8.37 33.56 7.68
N MET A 255 -8.80 32.29 7.58
CA MET A 255 -9.59 31.81 6.44
C MET A 255 -11.01 32.38 6.43
N GLU A 256 -11.63 32.62 7.59
CA GLU A 256 -12.95 33.26 7.69
C GLU A 256 -12.90 34.72 7.24
N ALA A 257 -11.84 35.46 7.60
CA ALA A 257 -11.63 36.82 7.12
C ALA A 257 -11.46 36.90 5.59
N GLU A 258 -10.70 35.97 4.99
CA GLU A 258 -10.50 35.91 3.55
C GLU A 258 -11.77 35.45 2.81
N ALA A 259 -12.46 34.43 3.33
CA ALA A 259 -13.75 33.95 2.78
C ALA A 259 -14.79 35.08 2.74
N LYS A 260 -14.85 35.91 3.79
CA LYS A 260 -15.72 37.10 3.80
C LYS A 260 -15.33 38.12 2.72
N ARG A 261 -14.04 38.42 2.56
CA ARG A 261 -13.56 39.37 1.54
C ARG A 261 -13.92 38.91 0.12
N ILE A 262 -13.69 37.64 -0.19
CA ILE A 262 -13.99 37.05 -1.50
C ILE A 262 -15.52 36.98 -1.73
N GLY A 263 -16.30 36.73 -0.68
CA GLY A 263 -17.77 36.74 -0.75
C GLY A 263 -18.34 38.12 -1.11
N GLU A 264 -17.81 39.19 -0.49
CA GLU A 264 -18.17 40.58 -0.80
C GLU A 264 -17.75 41.02 -2.22
N GLU A 265 -16.69 40.42 -2.79
CA GLU A 265 -16.20 40.70 -4.15
C GLU A 265 -16.96 39.94 -5.25
N LEU A 266 -17.28 38.67 -5.03
CA LEU A 266 -17.94 37.81 -6.04
C LEU A 266 -19.48 37.82 -5.94
N GLY A 267 -20.05 38.29 -4.83
CA GLY A 267 -21.51 38.36 -4.63
C GLY A 267 -22.19 37.01 -4.39
N LEU A 268 -21.43 36.01 -3.91
CA LEU A 268 -21.93 34.67 -3.59
C LEU A 268 -22.76 34.66 -2.28
N ALA A 269 -23.70 33.73 -2.15
CA ALA A 269 -24.54 33.56 -0.97
C ALA A 269 -23.72 33.30 0.32
N TRP A 270 -22.69 32.46 0.19
CA TRP A 270 -21.75 32.14 1.26
C TRP A 270 -20.42 31.64 0.68
N ILE A 271 -19.34 31.79 1.46
CA ILE A 271 -18.08 31.07 1.23
C ILE A 271 -17.69 30.38 2.52
N ARG A 272 -17.51 29.06 2.48
CA ARG A 272 -17.18 28.24 3.66
C ARG A 272 -15.69 27.88 3.63
N PRO A 273 -14.87 28.34 4.60
CA PRO A 273 -13.47 27.95 4.65
C PRO A 273 -13.29 26.52 5.16
N ILE A 274 -12.35 25.78 4.56
CA ILE A 274 -11.97 24.43 5.00
C ILE A 274 -10.44 24.33 5.00
N ALA A 275 -9.87 23.95 6.16
CA ALA A 275 -8.45 23.64 6.31
C ALA A 275 -8.07 22.26 5.70
N SER A 276 -8.53 22.00 4.47
CA SER A 276 -8.30 20.78 3.69
C SER A 276 -8.34 21.11 2.20
N ASN A 277 -7.68 20.28 1.39
CA ASN A 277 -7.76 20.35 -0.07
C ASN A 277 -8.97 19.57 -0.64
N TYR A 278 -9.72 18.86 0.20
CA TYR A 278 -10.86 18.02 -0.19
C TYR A 278 -12.17 18.58 0.39
N THR A 279 -13.17 18.77 -0.48
CA THR A 279 -14.48 19.35 -0.14
C THR A 279 -15.58 18.32 0.12
N HIS A 280 -15.40 17.07 -0.31
CA HIS A 280 -16.39 15.98 -0.21
C HIS A 280 -17.09 15.85 1.17
N SER A 281 -16.33 15.86 2.27
CA SER A 281 -16.89 15.75 3.63
C SER A 281 -17.63 17.00 4.11
N ALA A 282 -17.33 18.17 3.56
CA ALA A 282 -17.98 19.43 3.90
C ALA A 282 -19.16 19.76 2.97
N ALA A 283 -19.19 19.16 1.78
CA ALA A 283 -20.29 19.21 0.81
C ALA A 283 -21.46 18.29 1.19
N THR A 284 -21.31 17.42 2.20
CA THR A 284 -22.35 16.49 2.65
C THR A 284 -23.63 17.25 3.04
N GLY A 285 -24.74 16.99 2.33
CA GLY A 285 -26.02 17.64 2.55
C GLY A 285 -26.23 18.97 1.80
N LEU A 286 -25.32 19.34 0.90
CA LEU A 286 -25.52 20.43 -0.07
C LEU A 286 -25.81 19.86 -1.46
N TYR A 287 -26.51 20.62 -2.30
CA TYR A 287 -26.74 20.28 -3.70
C TYR A 287 -25.65 20.91 -4.56
N ARG A 288 -24.95 20.09 -5.36
CA ARG A 288 -23.96 20.57 -6.33
C ARG A 288 -24.68 21.23 -7.50
N VAL A 289 -24.34 22.49 -7.79
CA VAL A 289 -24.98 23.26 -8.86
C VAL A 289 -24.22 23.04 -10.16
N ILE A 290 -24.82 22.29 -11.08
CA ILE A 290 -24.31 22.11 -12.44
C ILE A 290 -24.71 23.36 -13.24
N LEU A 291 -23.72 24.16 -13.64
CA LEU A 291 -23.95 25.28 -14.54
C LEU A 291 -24.15 24.74 -15.96
N PRO A 292 -25.18 25.19 -16.71
CA PRO A 292 -25.33 24.83 -18.11
C PRO A 292 -24.16 25.40 -18.92
N GLN A 293 -23.77 24.69 -19.98
CA GLN A 293 -22.88 25.26 -20.98
C GLN A 293 -23.54 26.50 -21.62
N PRO A 294 -22.79 27.56 -21.93
CA PRO A 294 -23.35 28.73 -22.58
C PRO A 294 -23.81 28.37 -24.00
N ASP A 295 -25.00 28.84 -24.39
CA ASP A 295 -25.49 28.69 -25.76
C ASP A 295 -24.50 29.29 -26.77
N PHE A 296 -24.27 28.59 -27.87
CA PHE A 296 -23.42 29.10 -28.95
C PHE A 296 -24.01 30.38 -29.54
N THR A 297 -23.21 31.44 -29.59
CA THR A 297 -23.59 32.66 -30.31
C THR A 297 -23.69 32.40 -31.82
N GLU A 298 -24.48 33.20 -32.54
CA GLU A 298 -24.60 33.11 -34.01
C GLU A 298 -23.23 33.12 -34.72
N ALA A 299 -22.26 33.86 -34.17
CA ALA A 299 -20.89 33.92 -34.69
C ALA A 299 -20.08 32.63 -34.45
N GLN A 300 -20.33 31.92 -33.35
CA GLN A 300 -19.68 30.65 -33.04
C GLN A 300 -20.29 29.51 -33.85
N LEU A 301 -21.63 29.46 -33.99
CA LEU A 301 -22.30 28.52 -34.89
C LEU A 301 -21.80 28.67 -36.34
N ALA A 302 -21.76 29.90 -36.86
CA ALA A 302 -21.21 30.17 -38.19
C ALA A 302 -19.72 29.82 -38.33
N ARG A 303 -18.96 29.79 -37.22
CA ARG A 303 -17.55 29.35 -37.23
C ARG A 303 -17.44 27.83 -37.21
N LEU A 304 -18.24 27.12 -36.41
CA LEU A 304 -18.33 25.66 -36.39
C LEU A 304 -18.76 25.11 -37.75
N ASP A 305 -19.80 25.70 -38.37
CA ASP A 305 -20.25 25.33 -39.73
C ASP A 305 -19.12 25.50 -40.77
N ALA A 306 -18.30 26.55 -40.64
CA ALA A 306 -17.17 26.81 -41.53
C ALA A 306 -15.97 25.89 -41.25
N ILE A 307 -15.76 25.45 -40.00
CA ILE A 307 -14.75 24.45 -39.64
C ILE A 307 -15.14 23.10 -40.23
N ALA A 308 -16.38 22.64 -40.02
CA ALA A 308 -16.88 21.37 -40.54
C ALA A 308 -16.80 21.30 -42.07
N GLN A 309 -17.20 22.37 -42.78
CA GLN A 309 -17.07 22.45 -44.24
C GLN A 309 -15.61 22.39 -44.72
N ARG A 310 -14.65 22.93 -43.95
CA ARG A 310 -13.23 22.86 -44.31
C ARG A 310 -12.62 21.50 -43.96
N GLN A 311 -12.97 20.88 -42.84
CA GLN A 311 -12.58 19.52 -42.49
C GLN A 311 -13.08 18.50 -43.51
N GLU A 312 -14.34 18.61 -43.99
CA GLU A 312 -14.90 17.75 -45.05
C GLU A 312 -14.12 17.91 -46.36
N ALA A 313 -13.86 19.16 -46.79
CA ALA A 313 -13.06 19.43 -47.98
C ALA A 313 -11.61 18.93 -47.85
N ILE A 314 -10.97 19.07 -46.67
CA ILE A 314 -9.64 18.53 -46.41
C ILE A 314 -9.64 17.00 -46.51
N ALA A 315 -10.67 16.32 -45.99
CA ALA A 315 -10.78 14.87 -46.11
C ALA A 315 -10.94 14.41 -47.57
N GLU A 316 -11.73 15.14 -48.39
CA GLU A 316 -11.81 14.88 -49.84
C GLU A 316 -10.49 15.15 -50.56
N GLU A 317 -9.75 16.20 -50.19
CA GLU A 317 -8.42 16.50 -50.74
C GLU A 317 -7.37 15.45 -50.34
N MET A 318 -7.44 14.88 -49.12
CA MET A 318 -6.53 13.84 -48.62
C MET A 318 -6.81 12.44 -49.20
N ASP A 319 -8.04 12.16 -49.65
CA ASP A 319 -8.42 10.90 -50.31
C ASP A 319 -8.01 10.85 -51.81
N ASP A 320 -7.49 11.94 -52.39
CA ASP A 320 -6.97 11.97 -53.77
C ASP A 320 -5.58 11.30 -53.86
N GLU A 321 -5.51 10.14 -54.52
CA GLU A 321 -4.27 9.36 -54.74
C GLU A 321 -3.16 10.10 -55.53
N THR A 322 -3.38 11.34 -55.98
CA THR A 322 -2.43 12.15 -56.77
C THR A 322 -1.72 13.26 -56.00
N ILE A 323 -2.04 13.50 -54.73
CA ILE A 323 -1.33 14.49 -53.90
C ILE A 323 0.08 14.01 -53.49
N ASP A 324 0.98 14.94 -53.23
CA ASP A 324 2.33 14.64 -52.73
C ASP A 324 2.40 14.61 -51.17
N GLU A 325 3.49 14.04 -50.66
CA GLU A 325 3.68 13.80 -49.22
C GLU A 325 3.79 15.09 -48.39
N ASP A 326 4.19 16.21 -49.01
CA ASP A 326 4.30 17.50 -48.33
C ASP A 326 2.94 18.24 -48.34
N ALA A 327 2.14 18.09 -49.41
CA ALA A 327 0.76 18.54 -49.46
C ALA A 327 -0.14 17.79 -48.45
N TYR A 328 -0.01 16.46 -48.35
CA TYR A 328 -0.72 15.67 -47.34
C TYR A 328 -0.43 16.19 -45.92
N LYS A 329 0.84 16.40 -45.57
CA LYS A 329 1.24 16.92 -44.23
C LYS A 329 0.72 18.33 -43.95
N ALA A 330 0.58 19.17 -44.97
CA ALA A 330 0.01 20.50 -44.81
C ALA A 330 -1.50 20.45 -44.53
N LEU A 331 -2.22 19.54 -45.21
CA LEU A 331 -3.65 19.29 -44.99
C LEU A 331 -3.92 18.67 -43.61
N ASP A 332 -3.12 17.69 -43.21
CA ASP A 332 -3.13 17.03 -41.89
C ASP A 332 -2.95 18.07 -40.75
N GLN A 333 -1.98 18.97 -40.88
CA GLN A 333 -1.76 20.07 -39.93
C GLN A 333 -2.89 21.11 -39.92
N GLU A 334 -3.54 21.37 -41.06
CA GLU A 334 -4.71 22.26 -41.12
C GLU A 334 -5.93 21.60 -40.42
N TYR A 335 -6.12 20.30 -40.61
CA TYR A 335 -7.18 19.52 -39.96
C TYR A 335 -7.02 19.49 -38.44
N ASP A 336 -5.81 19.23 -37.93
CA ASP A 336 -5.51 19.25 -36.50
C ASP A 336 -5.79 20.62 -35.89
N ALA A 337 -5.30 21.71 -36.51
CA ALA A 337 -5.53 23.08 -36.03
C ALA A 337 -7.01 23.49 -36.01
N LEU A 338 -7.79 23.05 -37.00
CA LEU A 338 -9.24 23.26 -37.04
C LEU A 338 -9.97 22.45 -35.96
N SER A 339 -9.50 21.24 -35.66
CA SER A 339 -10.04 20.37 -34.61
C SER A 339 -9.73 20.90 -33.20
N GLU A 340 -8.55 21.51 -32.99
CA GLU A 340 -8.24 22.25 -31.76
C GLU A 340 -9.14 23.48 -31.58
N GLU A 341 -9.43 24.22 -32.66
CA GLU A 341 -10.33 25.38 -32.61
C GLU A 341 -11.79 24.97 -32.32
N GLU A 342 -12.28 23.91 -32.97
CA GLU A 342 -13.58 23.29 -32.67
C GLU A 342 -13.67 22.86 -31.20
N HIS A 343 -12.66 22.16 -30.69
CA HIS A 343 -12.61 21.72 -29.30
C HIS A 343 -12.61 22.91 -28.32
N ALA A 344 -11.91 24.00 -28.64
CA ALA A 344 -11.89 25.22 -27.83
C ALA A 344 -13.25 25.96 -27.85
N LEU A 345 -13.97 25.94 -28.97
CA LEU A 345 -15.32 26.50 -29.09
C LEU A 345 -16.37 25.68 -28.34
N HIS A 346 -16.21 24.36 -28.27
CA HIS A 346 -17.09 23.47 -27.50
C HIS A 346 -16.84 23.47 -25.98
N ASN A 347 -15.61 23.77 -25.54
CA ASN A 347 -15.21 23.71 -24.12
C ASN A 347 -15.02 25.10 -23.47
N ILE A 348 -15.94 26.01 -23.74
CA ILE A 348 -15.96 27.34 -23.10
C ILE A 348 -16.40 27.19 -21.64
N PRO A 349 -15.62 27.64 -20.64
CA PRO A 349 -15.99 27.50 -19.24
C PRO A 349 -17.36 28.16 -18.93
N PRO A 350 -18.28 27.46 -18.25
CA PRO A 350 -19.59 28.02 -17.94
C PRO A 350 -19.47 29.19 -16.97
N VAL A 351 -20.11 30.31 -17.31
CA VAL A 351 -20.08 31.53 -16.50
C VAL A 351 -21.29 31.54 -15.57
N LEU A 352 -21.04 31.73 -14.26
CA LEU A 352 -22.08 31.80 -13.23
C LEU A 352 -23.05 32.98 -13.51
N PRO A 353 -24.34 32.73 -13.83
CA PRO A 353 -25.31 33.79 -14.10
C PRO A 353 -25.59 34.68 -12.88
N ASP A 354 -25.74 35.98 -13.10
CA ASP A 354 -25.98 36.97 -12.02
C ASP A 354 -27.23 36.67 -11.18
N GLU A 355 -28.23 36.00 -11.75
CA GLU A 355 -29.50 35.67 -11.11
C GLU A 355 -29.37 34.63 -9.98
N ILE A 356 -28.38 33.72 -10.07
CA ILE A 356 -28.21 32.62 -9.11
C ILE A 356 -27.04 32.82 -8.12
N LYS A 357 -26.16 33.81 -8.36
CA LYS A 357 -25.11 34.22 -7.41
C LYS A 357 -25.58 34.33 -5.94
N PRO A 358 -26.74 34.95 -5.62
CA PRO A 358 -27.21 35.04 -4.23
C PRO A 358 -27.82 33.73 -3.67
N LEU A 359 -27.87 32.64 -4.44
CA LEU A 359 -28.38 31.32 -4.02
C LEU A 359 -27.27 30.26 -3.92
N VAL A 360 -26.11 30.50 -4.51
CA VAL A 360 -24.97 29.56 -4.53
C VAL A 360 -23.81 30.04 -3.68
N GLY A 361 -23.09 29.11 -3.10
CA GLY A 361 -21.83 29.32 -2.40
C GLY A 361 -20.72 28.41 -2.91
N ALA A 362 -19.52 28.65 -2.38
CA ALA A 362 -18.32 27.90 -2.75
C ALA A 362 -17.44 27.66 -1.51
N PHE A 363 -16.50 26.72 -1.62
CA PHE A 363 -15.56 26.42 -0.54
C PHE A 363 -14.22 27.13 -0.74
N LEU A 364 -13.66 27.70 0.32
CA LEU A 364 -12.29 28.22 0.32
C LEU A 364 -11.37 27.13 0.89
N LYS A 365 -10.63 26.46 0.00
CA LYS A 365 -9.77 25.30 0.30
C LYS A 365 -8.38 25.78 0.71
N LEU A 366 -7.69 24.98 1.53
CA LEU A 366 -6.29 25.20 1.89
C LEU A 366 -5.41 24.19 1.14
N THR A 367 -4.51 24.67 0.27
CA THR A 367 -3.61 23.79 -0.49
C THR A 367 -2.53 23.20 0.42
N PRO A 368 -1.84 22.12 0.01
CA PRO A 368 -0.68 21.58 0.73
C PRO A 368 0.49 22.56 0.96
N ARG A 369 0.46 23.75 0.33
CA ARG A 369 1.45 24.83 0.50
C ARG A 369 1.01 25.92 1.48
N GLY A 370 -0.17 25.78 2.11
CA GLY A 370 -0.75 26.83 2.96
C GLY A 370 -1.37 28.00 2.18
N GLU A 371 -1.64 27.83 0.88
CA GLU A 371 -2.28 28.86 0.05
C GLU A 371 -3.80 28.66 0.06
N MET A 372 -4.57 29.75 0.17
CA MET A 372 -6.03 29.70 0.14
C MET A 372 -6.52 29.81 -1.32
N VAL A 373 -7.32 28.83 -1.77
CA VAL A 373 -7.81 28.74 -3.16
C VAL A 373 -9.31 28.45 -3.14
N LEU A 374 -10.08 29.25 -3.88
CA LEU A 374 -11.53 29.04 -4.04
C LEU A 374 -11.79 27.78 -4.88
N ASP A 375 -12.78 26.98 -4.50
CA ASP A 375 -13.19 25.82 -5.29
C ASP A 375 -13.79 26.23 -6.63
N THR A 376 -13.61 25.40 -7.65
CA THR A 376 -14.15 25.60 -9.01
C THR A 376 -15.62 25.22 -9.12
N GLU A 377 -16.20 24.67 -8.06
CA GLU A 377 -17.55 24.15 -8.01
C GLU A 377 -18.45 24.97 -7.09
N TYR A 378 -19.73 25.08 -7.48
CA TYR A 378 -20.75 25.82 -6.75
C TYR A 378 -21.75 24.87 -6.10
N TYR A 379 -22.23 25.25 -4.93
CA TYR A 379 -23.11 24.45 -4.08
C TYR A 379 -24.27 25.31 -3.56
N SER A 380 -25.46 24.75 -3.44
CA SER A 380 -26.64 25.42 -2.88
C SER A 380 -27.23 24.64 -1.70
N GLU A 381 -27.88 25.36 -0.78
CA GLU A 381 -28.56 24.75 0.39
C GLU A 381 -29.96 24.23 0.03
N GLU A 382 -30.58 24.78 -1.01
CA GLU A 382 -31.82 24.32 -1.63
C GLU A 382 -31.54 23.77 -3.04
N PRO A 383 -32.34 22.84 -3.59
CA PRO A 383 -32.16 22.35 -4.95
C PRO A 383 -32.47 23.45 -5.98
N VAL A 384 -31.44 23.95 -6.66
CA VAL A 384 -31.55 24.95 -7.72
C VAL A 384 -31.40 24.27 -9.08
N SER A 385 -32.49 24.12 -9.83
CA SER A 385 -32.45 23.62 -11.21
C SER A 385 -32.32 24.79 -12.18
N ILE A 386 -31.25 24.79 -12.99
CA ILE A 386 -30.98 25.86 -13.97
C ILE A 386 -31.31 25.32 -15.36
N GLY A 387 -32.33 25.90 -16.00
CA GLY A 387 -32.79 25.50 -17.32
C GLY A 387 -33.97 24.52 -17.27
N GLY A 388 -34.98 24.77 -18.09
CA GLY A 388 -36.13 23.89 -18.25
C GLY A 388 -35.88 22.85 -19.33
N ALA A 389 -35.80 21.58 -18.93
CA ALA A 389 -36.04 20.42 -19.77
C ALA A 389 -36.94 19.45 -18.98
N ASP A 390 -37.81 18.73 -19.68
CA ASP A 390 -39.00 18.12 -19.08
C ASP A 390 -38.74 16.95 -18.10
N GLU A 391 -39.78 16.66 -17.30
CA GLU A 391 -39.86 15.55 -16.36
C GLU A 391 -39.45 14.20 -16.97
N ASN A 392 -38.33 13.62 -16.50
CA ASN A 392 -38.14 12.18 -16.29
C ASN A 392 -36.95 11.98 -15.36
N GLY A 393 -37.17 11.39 -14.18
CA GLY A 393 -36.11 11.13 -13.21
C GLY A 393 -35.52 9.72 -13.37
N GLU A 394 -34.21 9.65 -13.57
CA GLU A 394 -33.37 8.49 -13.24
C GLU A 394 -32.15 9.01 -12.48
N ASP A 395 -31.94 8.52 -11.25
CA ASP A 395 -30.91 9.03 -10.34
C ASP A 395 -29.52 8.51 -10.72
N ASP A 396 -28.79 9.28 -11.54
CA ASP A 396 -27.38 9.03 -11.84
C ASP A 396 -26.47 9.47 -10.68
N HIS A 397 -25.90 8.50 -9.97
CA HIS A 397 -24.89 8.69 -8.93
C HIS A 397 -23.63 7.87 -9.22
N GLY A 398 -22.98 8.16 -10.35
CA GLY A 398 -21.60 7.79 -10.62
C GLY A 398 -20.59 8.75 -9.95
N ASP A 399 -20.08 8.39 -8.77
CA ASP A 399 -19.04 9.17 -8.07
C ASP A 399 -17.67 9.06 -8.80
N GLY A 400 -17.42 9.98 -9.73
CA GLY A 400 -16.21 10.05 -10.54
C GLY A 400 -15.01 10.67 -9.81
N ALA A 401 -14.19 9.85 -9.15
CA ALA A 401 -12.89 10.27 -8.60
C ALA A 401 -11.83 10.47 -9.71
N GLY A 402 -11.91 11.58 -10.45
CA GLY A 402 -10.96 11.95 -11.49
C GLY A 402 -9.63 12.48 -10.94
N GLY A 403 -8.56 11.69 -11.03
CA GLY A 403 -7.20 12.09 -10.63
C GLY A 403 -6.57 13.10 -11.60
N GLY A 404 -6.33 14.33 -11.14
CA GLY A 404 -5.67 15.38 -11.93
C GLY A 404 -4.16 15.16 -12.08
N GLY A 405 -3.73 14.68 -13.25
CA GLY A 405 -2.32 14.62 -13.63
C GLY A 405 -1.80 15.98 -14.14
N SER A 406 -0.82 16.56 -13.45
CA SER A 406 -0.20 17.83 -13.85
C SER A 406 0.82 17.65 -14.98
N THR A 407 0.65 18.39 -16.08
CA THR A 407 1.61 18.44 -17.20
C THR A 407 2.47 19.71 -17.15
N GLY A 408 3.78 19.52 -16.96
CA GLY A 408 4.79 20.53 -17.27
C GLY A 408 5.18 20.49 -18.76
N PRO A 409 5.67 21.59 -19.36
CA PRO A 409 5.80 21.70 -20.81
C PRO A 409 7.13 21.16 -21.36
N GLY A 410 7.09 20.63 -22.59
CA GLY A 410 8.29 20.51 -23.44
C GLY A 410 8.67 19.10 -23.90
N GLY A 411 7.80 18.44 -24.67
CA GLY A 411 8.15 17.25 -25.45
C GLY A 411 7.12 17.01 -26.55
N SER A 412 7.56 16.78 -27.79
CA SER A 412 6.66 16.47 -28.91
C SER A 412 6.05 15.09 -28.69
N TYR A 413 4.84 15.05 -28.16
CA TYR A 413 4.10 13.81 -27.92
C TYR A 413 3.47 13.34 -29.24
N THR A 414 4.16 12.46 -29.96
CA THR A 414 3.49 11.60 -30.93
C THR A 414 2.60 10.65 -30.13
N PRO A 415 1.28 10.57 -30.37
CA PRO A 415 0.44 9.58 -29.72
C PRO A 415 1.01 8.19 -29.96
N PRO A 416 1.12 7.32 -28.94
CA PRO A 416 1.54 5.94 -29.15
C PRO A 416 0.57 5.28 -30.12
N ALA A 417 1.10 4.50 -31.06
CA ALA A 417 0.29 3.75 -32.02
C ALA A 417 -0.76 2.93 -31.25
N PRO A 418 -2.03 2.86 -31.72
CA PRO A 418 -3.07 2.11 -31.04
C PRO A 418 -2.62 0.65 -30.85
N PRO A 419 -2.93 0.04 -29.69
CA PRO A 419 -2.51 -1.33 -29.41
C PRO A 419 -3.19 -2.31 -30.41
N PRO A 420 -2.59 -3.48 -30.68
CA PRO A 420 -3.09 -4.40 -31.71
C PRO A 420 -4.55 -4.83 -31.47
N GLU A 421 -4.98 -4.98 -30.22
CA GLU A 421 -6.38 -5.25 -29.87
C GLU A 421 -7.37 -4.16 -30.29
N ALA A 422 -6.93 -2.92 -30.51
CA ALA A 422 -7.76 -1.78 -30.92
C ALA A 422 -7.77 -1.56 -32.45
N ILE A 423 -7.10 -2.43 -33.22
CA ILE A 423 -6.92 -2.30 -34.67
C ILE A 423 -7.79 -3.31 -35.42
N ALA A 424 -8.48 -2.85 -36.46
CA ALA A 424 -9.18 -3.70 -37.43
C ALA A 424 -8.18 -4.25 -38.47
N PRO A 425 -8.46 -5.38 -39.12
CA PRO A 425 -7.66 -5.87 -40.25
C PRO A 425 -7.38 -4.77 -41.27
N GLY A 426 -6.13 -4.66 -41.74
CA GLY A 426 -5.68 -3.56 -42.59
C GLY A 426 -5.33 -2.26 -41.86
N GLY A 427 -5.15 -2.27 -40.54
CA GLY A 427 -4.46 -1.20 -39.80
C GLY A 427 -5.30 0.01 -39.37
N LYS A 428 -6.59 0.07 -39.72
CA LYS A 428 -7.49 1.14 -39.27
C LYS A 428 -7.97 0.88 -37.84
N PRO A 429 -8.10 1.89 -36.96
CA PRO A 429 -8.62 1.68 -35.61
C PRO A 429 -10.09 1.21 -35.62
N LEU A 430 -10.45 0.37 -34.64
CA LEU A 430 -11.84 0.04 -34.35
C LEU A 430 -12.55 1.25 -33.73
N SER A 431 -13.86 1.39 -33.95
CA SER A 431 -14.63 2.40 -33.21
C SER A 431 -14.72 2.00 -31.74
N ALA A 432 -14.65 2.99 -30.83
CA ALA A 432 -14.65 2.73 -29.38
C ALA A 432 -15.83 1.85 -28.94
N ARG A 433 -17.03 2.11 -29.46
CA ARG A 433 -18.23 1.30 -29.21
C ARG A 433 -18.09 -0.15 -29.69
N LEU A 434 -17.50 -0.39 -30.87
CA LEU A 434 -17.26 -1.75 -31.36
C LEU A 434 -16.22 -2.48 -30.49
N TYR A 435 -15.14 -1.79 -30.10
CA TYR A 435 -14.14 -2.36 -29.20
C TYR A 435 -14.76 -2.74 -27.84
N ASP A 436 -15.57 -1.87 -27.25
CA ASP A 436 -16.19 -2.10 -25.94
C ASP A 436 -17.22 -3.24 -25.98
N GLU A 437 -17.99 -3.36 -27.06
CA GLU A 437 -18.88 -4.51 -27.27
C GLU A 437 -18.11 -5.83 -27.46
N LEU A 438 -16.98 -5.83 -28.18
CA LEU A 438 -16.11 -7.01 -28.29
C LEU A 438 -15.41 -7.32 -26.95
N ALA A 439 -15.05 -6.32 -26.15
CA ALA A 439 -14.42 -6.50 -24.84
C ALA A 439 -15.38 -7.18 -23.85
N MET A 440 -16.66 -6.79 -23.82
CA MET A 440 -17.69 -7.51 -23.05
C MET A 440 -17.86 -8.95 -23.54
N GLN A 441 -17.96 -9.17 -24.86
CA GLN A 441 -18.11 -10.51 -25.42
C GLN A 441 -16.89 -11.40 -25.13
N ARG A 442 -15.66 -10.87 -25.17
CA ARG A 442 -14.43 -11.55 -24.75
C ARG A 442 -14.46 -11.89 -23.25
N ARG A 443 -14.93 -10.98 -22.40
CA ARG A 443 -15.14 -11.23 -20.96
C ARG A 443 -16.18 -12.34 -20.72
N ASP A 444 -17.26 -12.38 -21.50
CA ASP A 444 -18.28 -13.43 -21.40
C ASP A 444 -17.70 -14.81 -21.74
N VAL A 445 -16.83 -14.91 -22.75
CA VAL A 445 -16.11 -16.14 -23.12
C VAL A 445 -15.16 -16.61 -22.02
N LEU A 446 -14.41 -15.68 -21.40
CA LEU A 446 -13.54 -15.98 -20.26
C LEU A 446 -14.35 -16.51 -19.07
N ALA A 447 -15.43 -15.80 -18.72
CA ALA A 447 -16.33 -16.15 -17.64
C ALA A 447 -16.97 -17.53 -17.86
N ALA A 448 -17.47 -17.81 -19.07
CA ALA A 448 -18.07 -19.10 -19.44
C ALA A 448 -17.07 -20.27 -19.29
N THR A 449 -15.79 -20.06 -19.61
CA THR A 449 -14.74 -21.09 -19.48
C THR A 449 -14.26 -21.23 -18.03
N LEU A 450 -14.28 -20.16 -17.23
CA LEU A 450 -13.91 -20.20 -15.81
C LEU A 450 -14.87 -21.04 -14.97
N LEU A 451 -16.15 -21.17 -15.39
CA LEU A 451 -17.13 -22.04 -14.73
C LEU A 451 -16.69 -23.51 -14.63
N SER A 452 -15.92 -24.01 -15.59
CA SER A 452 -15.39 -25.39 -15.53
C SER A 452 -14.10 -25.53 -14.71
N HIS A 453 -13.60 -24.44 -14.09
CA HIS A 453 -12.35 -24.40 -13.33
C HIS A 453 -12.51 -23.80 -11.91
N PRO A 454 -13.33 -24.38 -11.00
CA PRO A 454 -13.57 -23.81 -9.67
C PRO A 454 -12.33 -23.60 -8.79
N ALA A 455 -11.31 -24.45 -8.94
CA ALA A 455 -10.05 -24.29 -8.22
C ALA A 455 -9.29 -23.02 -8.66
N LEU A 456 -9.22 -22.76 -9.97
CA LEU A 456 -8.59 -21.55 -10.50
C LEU A 456 -9.42 -20.29 -10.14
N ALA A 457 -10.74 -20.41 -10.05
CA ALA A 457 -11.61 -19.35 -9.56
C ALA A 457 -11.36 -19.04 -8.07
N LEU A 458 -11.11 -20.06 -7.24
CA LEU A 458 -10.71 -19.89 -5.84
C LEU A 458 -9.35 -19.17 -5.74
N ASP A 459 -8.35 -19.64 -6.47
CA ASP A 459 -7.01 -19.05 -6.47
C ASP A 459 -7.04 -17.58 -6.91
N TYR A 460 -7.80 -17.26 -7.97
CA TYR A 460 -8.01 -15.89 -8.43
C TYR A 460 -8.73 -15.02 -7.39
N ALA A 461 -9.80 -15.53 -6.78
CA ALA A 461 -10.53 -14.79 -5.75
C ALA A 461 -9.66 -14.50 -4.53
N LEU A 462 -8.88 -15.48 -4.07
CA LEU A 462 -7.93 -15.31 -2.96
C LEU A 462 -6.83 -14.31 -3.33
N PHE A 463 -6.25 -14.41 -4.53
CA PHE A 463 -5.24 -13.47 -5.02
C PHE A 463 -5.77 -12.02 -4.99
N VAL A 464 -6.92 -11.76 -5.63
CA VAL A 464 -7.53 -10.42 -5.67
C VAL A 464 -7.85 -9.90 -4.25
N MET A 465 -8.38 -10.74 -3.36
CA MET A 465 -8.67 -10.36 -1.97
C MET A 465 -7.42 -10.08 -1.12
N ILE A 466 -6.28 -10.70 -1.42
CA ILE A 466 -5.02 -10.50 -0.72
C ILE A 466 -4.30 -9.25 -1.27
N ASP A 467 -4.31 -9.06 -2.59
CA ASP A 467 -3.70 -7.91 -3.28
C ASP A 467 -4.43 -6.60 -2.97
N ASP A 468 -5.77 -6.59 -3.03
CA ASP A 468 -6.61 -5.45 -2.60
C ASP A 468 -6.31 -5.04 -1.14
N ARG A 469 -6.03 -6.03 -0.27
CA ARG A 469 -5.72 -5.81 1.14
C ARG A 469 -4.27 -5.37 1.41
N ALA A 470 -3.36 -5.53 0.44
CA ALA A 470 -2.07 -4.85 0.45
C ALA A 470 -2.22 -3.34 0.08
N SER A 471 -3.34 -3.00 -0.58
CA SER A 471 -3.86 -1.64 -0.75
C SER A 471 -4.89 -1.31 0.35
N THR A 472 -5.41 -0.07 0.43
CA THR A 472 -6.00 0.43 1.70
C THR A 472 -7.53 0.62 1.72
N PHE A 473 -8.16 0.10 2.79
CA PHE A 473 -9.51 0.37 3.33
C PHE A 473 -10.77 -0.11 2.56
N SER A 474 -11.69 -0.73 3.31
CA SER A 474 -13.14 -0.58 3.07
C SER A 474 -13.93 -0.69 4.38
N ALA A 475 -15.15 -0.18 4.38
CA ALA A 475 -16.06 -0.13 5.53
C ALA A 475 -17.30 -1.00 5.30
N TYR A 476 -17.28 -2.19 5.89
CA TYR A 476 -18.37 -2.95 6.52
C TYR A 476 -17.69 -3.93 7.50
N GLY A 477 -18.43 -4.87 8.12
CA GLY A 477 -17.80 -5.95 8.91
C GLY A 477 -16.86 -6.87 8.12
N SER A 478 -16.82 -6.72 6.79
CA SER A 478 -15.84 -7.27 5.86
C SER A 478 -15.59 -6.27 4.74
N THR A 479 -14.40 -6.29 4.13
CA THR A 479 -14.08 -5.53 2.91
C THR A 479 -14.48 -6.26 1.63
N ILE A 480 -14.66 -7.58 1.71
CA ILE A 480 -14.93 -8.48 0.57
C ILE A 480 -16.32 -8.19 0.00
N ARG A 481 -16.39 -7.91 -1.31
CA ARG A 481 -17.65 -7.73 -2.06
C ARG A 481 -17.51 -8.37 -3.45
N ALA A 482 -18.55 -9.04 -3.90
CA ALA A 482 -18.73 -9.42 -5.30
C ALA A 482 -19.83 -8.53 -5.90
N ARG A 483 -19.42 -7.43 -6.53
CA ARG A 483 -20.34 -6.57 -7.31
C ARG A 483 -20.37 -7.07 -8.75
N SER A 484 -21.47 -6.84 -9.45
CA SER A 484 -21.49 -6.93 -10.91
C SER A 484 -20.51 -5.91 -11.51
N PRO A 485 -19.77 -6.25 -12.58
CA PRO A 485 -18.91 -5.32 -13.29
C PRO A 485 -19.74 -4.19 -13.92
N GLN A 486 -19.11 -3.03 -14.10
CA GLN A 486 -19.70 -1.92 -14.82
C GLN A 486 -19.48 -2.11 -16.32
N ASP A 487 -20.52 -2.52 -17.04
CA ASP A 487 -20.45 -2.72 -18.49
C ASP A 487 -20.22 -1.39 -19.23
N PRO A 488 -19.26 -1.29 -20.17
CA PRO A 488 -18.95 -0.05 -20.88
C PRO A 488 -20.00 0.38 -21.91
N VAL A 489 -20.99 -0.47 -22.23
CA VAL A 489 -22.08 -0.15 -23.17
C VAL A 489 -23.43 -0.61 -22.61
N SER A 490 -24.27 0.35 -22.25
CA SER A 490 -25.66 0.14 -21.84
C SER A 490 -26.59 -0.07 -23.05
N GLY A 491 -27.55 -1.00 -22.92
CA GLY A 491 -28.60 -1.24 -23.91
C GLY A 491 -28.80 -2.72 -24.25
N ASP A 492 -29.70 -2.98 -25.20
CA ASP A 492 -29.91 -4.33 -25.75
C ASP A 492 -28.66 -4.78 -26.52
N GLN A 493 -28.18 -6.00 -26.24
CA GLN A 493 -26.95 -6.56 -26.80
C GLN A 493 -27.23 -7.92 -27.44
N PRO A 494 -26.60 -8.26 -28.58
CA PRO A 494 -26.79 -9.56 -29.22
C PRO A 494 -26.50 -10.72 -28.26
N THR A 495 -27.46 -11.65 -28.11
CA THR A 495 -27.30 -12.83 -27.25
C THR A 495 -26.21 -13.74 -27.80
N THR A 496 -25.04 -13.75 -27.15
CA THR A 496 -23.94 -14.65 -27.51
C THR A 496 -24.11 -16.04 -26.90
N ARG A 497 -23.44 -17.05 -27.48
CA ARG A 497 -23.39 -18.41 -26.93
C ARG A 497 -22.85 -18.42 -25.49
N ALA A 498 -21.86 -17.59 -25.19
CA ALA A 498 -21.29 -17.46 -23.86
C ALA A 498 -22.29 -16.88 -22.85
N ARG A 499 -23.04 -15.81 -23.21
CA ARG A 499 -24.12 -15.28 -22.34
C ARG A 499 -25.22 -16.30 -22.08
N GLY A 500 -25.64 -17.05 -23.10
CA GLY A 500 -26.61 -18.13 -22.95
C GLY A 500 -26.14 -19.21 -21.97
N TYR A 501 -24.87 -19.62 -22.08
CA TYR A 501 -24.27 -20.61 -21.18
C TYR A 501 -24.11 -20.10 -19.74
N LEU A 502 -23.75 -18.82 -19.54
CA LEU A 502 -23.68 -18.20 -18.21
C LEU A 502 -25.07 -18.17 -17.53
N ALA A 503 -26.13 -17.90 -18.28
CA ALA A 503 -27.50 -17.93 -17.77
C ALA A 503 -27.97 -19.37 -17.44
N GLU A 504 -27.70 -20.34 -18.31
CA GLU A 504 -28.00 -21.77 -18.05
C GLU A 504 -27.22 -22.29 -16.82
N ALA A 505 -25.97 -21.87 -16.66
CA ALA A 505 -25.16 -22.22 -15.49
C ALA A 505 -25.72 -21.62 -14.19
N HIS A 506 -26.20 -20.38 -14.20
CA HIS A 506 -26.87 -19.76 -13.05
C HIS A 506 -28.13 -20.54 -12.64
N ASP A 507 -28.98 -20.87 -13.61
CA ASP A 507 -30.24 -21.58 -13.37
C ASP A 507 -30.01 -23.04 -12.91
N GLY A 508 -28.80 -23.59 -13.13
CA GLY A 508 -28.36 -24.89 -12.64
C GLY A 508 -27.77 -24.90 -11.22
N LEU A 509 -27.60 -23.74 -10.56
CA LEU A 509 -27.05 -23.67 -9.19
C LEU A 509 -28.08 -24.06 -8.14
N ASP A 510 -27.65 -24.74 -7.06
CA ASP A 510 -28.52 -24.98 -5.90
C ASP A 510 -28.75 -23.66 -5.14
N ALA A 511 -29.87 -23.03 -5.43
CA ALA A 511 -30.34 -21.79 -4.82
C ALA A 511 -31.27 -22.02 -3.61
N SER A 512 -31.49 -23.27 -3.15
CA SER A 512 -32.44 -23.61 -2.07
C SER A 512 -32.18 -22.85 -0.76
N TRP A 513 -30.91 -22.55 -0.47
CA TRP A 513 -30.50 -21.76 0.68
C TRP A 513 -31.10 -20.34 0.70
N LEU A 514 -31.53 -19.77 -0.44
CA LEU A 514 -32.21 -18.46 -0.51
C LEU A 514 -33.65 -18.48 0.01
N GLU A 515 -34.29 -19.64 0.19
CA GLU A 515 -35.67 -19.75 0.67
C GLU A 515 -35.83 -19.32 2.15
N HIS A 516 -34.72 -19.30 2.90
CA HIS A 516 -34.72 -18.90 4.31
C HIS A 516 -34.82 -17.38 4.48
N LYS A 517 -35.65 -16.92 5.42
CA LYS A 517 -35.93 -15.49 5.63
C LYS A 517 -34.89 -14.76 6.49
N SER A 518 -34.19 -15.48 7.35
CA SER A 518 -33.13 -14.93 8.21
C SER A 518 -31.78 -15.00 7.50
N GLU A 519 -30.93 -13.99 7.67
CA GLU A 519 -29.55 -14.01 7.19
C GLU A 519 -28.73 -15.16 7.82
N VAL A 520 -28.97 -15.44 9.10
CA VAL A 520 -28.31 -16.54 9.83
C VAL A 520 -28.74 -17.90 9.28
N ASP A 521 -30.04 -18.08 9.02
CA ASP A 521 -30.58 -19.34 8.52
C ASP A 521 -30.12 -19.59 7.06
N ARG A 522 -30.07 -18.53 6.23
CA ARG A 522 -29.48 -18.60 4.86
C ARG A 522 -28.01 -19.00 4.90
N PHE A 523 -27.24 -18.48 5.86
CA PHE A 523 -25.83 -18.82 6.02
C PHE A 523 -25.63 -20.27 6.46
N GLU A 524 -26.36 -20.76 7.46
CA GLU A 524 -26.25 -22.18 7.87
C GLU A 524 -26.78 -23.14 6.78
N ALA A 525 -27.80 -22.76 6.02
CA ALA A 525 -28.25 -23.52 4.85
C ALA A 525 -27.17 -23.57 3.74
N PHE A 526 -26.54 -22.45 3.42
CA PHE A 526 -25.43 -22.40 2.46
C PHE A 526 -24.22 -23.23 2.93
N ARG A 527 -23.91 -23.23 4.24
CA ARG A 527 -22.87 -24.09 4.81
C ARG A 527 -23.18 -25.58 4.69
N ALA A 528 -24.46 -25.95 4.70
CA ALA A 528 -24.94 -27.33 4.60
C ALA A 528 -24.95 -27.88 3.15
N LEU A 529 -24.77 -27.04 2.13
CA LEU A 529 -24.53 -27.49 0.75
C LEU A 529 -23.31 -28.42 0.68
N ASP A 530 -23.25 -29.30 -0.30
CA ASP A 530 -22.05 -30.06 -0.61
C ASP A 530 -20.94 -29.18 -1.22
N ASP A 531 -19.73 -29.73 -1.31
CA ASP A 531 -18.56 -28.97 -1.75
C ASP A 531 -18.55 -28.71 -3.27
N ASP A 532 -19.20 -29.56 -4.08
CA ASP A 532 -19.34 -29.34 -5.53
C ASP A 532 -20.31 -28.18 -5.80
N SER A 533 -21.45 -28.14 -5.10
CA SER A 533 -22.40 -27.02 -5.12
C SER A 533 -21.77 -25.70 -4.68
N LYS A 534 -20.95 -25.70 -3.62
CA LYS A 534 -20.20 -24.51 -3.17
C LYS A 534 -19.15 -24.09 -4.20
N ALA A 535 -18.45 -25.04 -4.81
CA ALA A 535 -17.46 -24.78 -5.84
C ALA A 535 -18.10 -24.17 -7.11
N ALA A 536 -19.28 -24.65 -7.51
CA ALA A 536 -20.06 -24.07 -8.61
C ALA A 536 -20.50 -22.64 -8.31
N TRP A 537 -21.02 -22.36 -7.10
CA TRP A 537 -21.34 -21.00 -6.66
C TRP A 537 -20.12 -20.08 -6.66
N LEU A 538 -18.97 -20.56 -6.19
CA LEU A 538 -17.72 -19.80 -6.20
C LEU A 538 -17.28 -19.48 -7.63
N ALA A 539 -17.21 -20.48 -8.50
CA ALA A 539 -16.82 -20.29 -9.90
C ALA A 539 -17.75 -19.31 -10.62
N TYR A 540 -19.06 -19.40 -10.39
CA TYR A 540 -20.05 -18.49 -10.96
C TYR A 540 -19.89 -17.05 -10.48
N ILE A 541 -19.78 -16.82 -9.16
CA ILE A 541 -19.65 -15.46 -8.62
C ILE A 541 -18.33 -14.81 -9.03
N VAL A 542 -17.23 -15.58 -9.10
CA VAL A 542 -15.95 -15.08 -9.61
C VAL A 542 -16.03 -14.76 -11.09
N ALA A 543 -16.58 -15.65 -11.92
CA ALA A 543 -16.80 -15.41 -13.34
C ALA A 543 -17.68 -14.16 -13.59
N MET A 544 -18.70 -13.95 -12.77
CA MET A 544 -19.58 -12.77 -12.83
C MET A 544 -18.99 -11.48 -12.25
N SER A 545 -17.81 -11.53 -11.61
CA SER A 545 -17.09 -10.34 -11.15
C SER A 545 -16.05 -9.79 -12.15
N LEU A 546 -15.79 -10.52 -13.24
CA LEU A 546 -14.78 -10.12 -14.25
C LEU A 546 -15.24 -8.90 -15.05
N GLU A 547 -14.44 -7.83 -15.05
CA GLU A 547 -14.67 -6.61 -15.83
C GLU A 547 -14.28 -6.76 -17.32
N ALA A 548 -14.96 -6.04 -18.21
CA ALA A 548 -14.65 -6.04 -19.64
C ALA A 548 -13.32 -5.34 -19.98
N LYS A 549 -13.00 -4.26 -19.23
CA LYS A 549 -11.79 -3.44 -19.35
C LYS A 549 -11.36 -2.97 -17.96
N ALA A 550 -10.06 -2.88 -17.71
CA ALA A 550 -9.50 -2.35 -16.45
C ALA A 550 -9.40 -0.80 -16.42
N SER A 551 -9.70 -0.12 -17.54
CA SER A 551 -9.75 1.35 -17.62
C SER A 551 -10.61 1.80 -18.80
N TYR A 552 -10.79 3.11 -18.97
CA TYR A 552 -11.46 3.70 -20.13
C TYR A 552 -10.72 3.46 -21.46
N ARG A 553 -9.42 3.14 -21.44
CA ARG A 553 -8.60 2.92 -22.64
C ARG A 553 -8.96 1.62 -23.36
N ALA A 554 -8.66 1.56 -24.66
CA ALA A 554 -8.85 0.37 -25.50
C ALA A 554 -7.69 -0.65 -25.32
N GLU A 555 -7.44 -1.08 -24.08
CA GLU A 555 -6.36 -1.99 -23.69
C GLU A 555 -6.95 -3.27 -23.05
N GLN A 556 -6.34 -4.43 -23.28
CA GLN A 556 -6.74 -5.68 -22.62
C GLN A 556 -6.24 -5.76 -21.16
N CYS A 557 -6.97 -6.46 -20.29
CA CYS A 557 -6.51 -6.78 -18.93
C CYS A 557 -5.46 -7.92 -19.00
N PRO A 558 -4.19 -7.70 -18.61
CA PRO A 558 -3.15 -8.73 -18.72
C PRO A 558 -3.45 -10.00 -17.91
N LEU A 559 -4.08 -9.84 -16.73
CA LEU A 559 -4.43 -10.96 -15.87
C LEU A 559 -5.55 -11.82 -16.48
N HIS A 560 -6.51 -11.21 -17.18
CA HIS A 560 -7.54 -11.94 -17.94
C HIS A 560 -6.92 -12.71 -19.10
N ASN A 561 -5.92 -12.14 -19.77
CA ASN A 561 -5.19 -12.84 -20.82
C ASN A 561 -4.42 -14.04 -20.27
N ARG A 562 -3.78 -13.89 -19.12
CA ARG A 562 -3.08 -15.00 -18.46
C ARG A 562 -4.02 -16.13 -18.02
N LEU A 563 -5.19 -15.79 -17.45
CA LEU A 563 -6.22 -16.78 -17.12
C LEU A 563 -6.69 -17.56 -18.35
N ALA A 564 -6.88 -16.88 -19.48
CA ALA A 564 -7.25 -17.53 -20.73
C ALA A 564 -6.18 -18.49 -21.25
N THR A 565 -4.90 -18.11 -21.15
CA THR A 565 -3.77 -19.00 -21.49
C THR A 565 -3.72 -20.23 -20.57
N ILE A 566 -3.96 -20.07 -19.26
CA ILE A 566 -3.98 -21.19 -18.29
C ILE A 566 -5.12 -22.18 -18.59
N MET A 567 -6.28 -21.70 -19.03
CA MET A 567 -7.46 -22.53 -19.34
C MET A 567 -7.51 -23.01 -20.80
N ASP A 568 -6.52 -22.68 -21.64
CA ASP A 568 -6.49 -22.96 -23.09
C ASP A 568 -7.79 -22.57 -23.81
N VAL A 569 -8.22 -21.30 -23.63
CA VAL A 569 -9.54 -20.83 -24.09
C VAL A 569 -9.63 -20.78 -25.62
N ASP A 570 -10.31 -21.76 -26.22
CA ASP A 570 -10.77 -21.70 -27.61
C ASP A 570 -11.92 -20.68 -27.78
N VAL A 571 -11.54 -19.40 -27.96
CA VAL A 571 -12.45 -18.29 -28.29
C VAL A 571 -13.30 -18.60 -29.52
N ALA A 572 -12.74 -19.31 -30.50
CA ALA A 572 -13.38 -19.65 -31.76
C ALA A 572 -14.60 -20.58 -31.54
N SER A 573 -14.54 -21.49 -30.56
CA SER A 573 -15.69 -22.32 -30.19
C SER A 573 -16.88 -21.53 -29.63
N TRP A 574 -16.62 -20.39 -28.98
CA TRP A 574 -17.64 -19.58 -28.29
C TRP A 574 -18.14 -18.39 -29.11
N TRP A 575 -17.31 -17.83 -30.00
CA TRP A 575 -17.60 -16.59 -30.72
C TRP A 575 -17.21 -16.67 -32.20
N ARG A 576 -18.07 -16.08 -33.06
CA ARG A 576 -17.87 -16.00 -34.51
C ARG A 576 -18.20 -14.60 -35.03
N PRO A 577 -17.43 -14.08 -36.01
CA PRO A 577 -17.76 -12.82 -36.65
C PRO A 577 -18.98 -13.01 -37.57
N THR A 578 -19.98 -12.16 -37.41
CA THR A 578 -21.19 -12.08 -38.23
C THR A 578 -21.29 -10.69 -38.87
N SER A 579 -22.26 -10.51 -39.77
CA SER A 579 -22.54 -9.21 -40.38
C SER A 579 -22.83 -8.15 -39.31
N GLU A 580 -23.77 -8.47 -38.41
CA GLU A 580 -24.24 -7.59 -37.35
C GLU A 580 -23.18 -7.29 -36.28
N ASN A 581 -22.48 -8.32 -35.77
CA ASN A 581 -21.56 -8.11 -34.64
C ASN A 581 -20.20 -7.50 -35.05
N PHE A 582 -19.78 -7.65 -36.31
CA PHE A 582 -18.43 -7.28 -36.73
C PHE A 582 -18.34 -6.70 -38.17
N PHE A 583 -18.75 -7.46 -39.20
CA PHE A 583 -18.39 -7.09 -40.59
C PHE A 583 -19.07 -5.80 -41.09
N ASP A 584 -20.31 -5.50 -40.68
CA ASP A 584 -20.97 -4.23 -41.05
C ASP A 584 -20.36 -3.02 -40.34
N ARG A 585 -19.59 -3.24 -39.27
CA ARG A 585 -19.06 -2.20 -38.38
C ARG A 585 -17.60 -1.82 -38.68
N ILE A 586 -16.95 -2.53 -39.61
CA ILE A 586 -15.60 -2.23 -40.11
C ILE A 586 -15.61 -1.68 -41.56
N SER A 587 -14.46 -1.22 -42.06
CA SER A 587 -14.35 -0.65 -43.40
C SER A 587 -14.36 -1.73 -44.50
N LYS A 588 -14.83 -1.41 -45.71
CA LYS A 588 -14.75 -2.36 -46.85
C LYS A 588 -13.29 -2.74 -47.16
N GLY A 589 -12.34 -1.82 -47.02
CA GLY A 589 -10.91 -2.10 -47.16
C GLY A 589 -10.44 -3.16 -46.15
N SER A 590 -10.79 -3.01 -44.88
CA SER A 590 -10.47 -3.97 -43.81
C SER A 590 -10.97 -5.38 -44.10
N ILE A 591 -12.20 -5.52 -44.61
CA ILE A 591 -12.76 -6.82 -44.99
C ILE A 591 -11.99 -7.43 -46.17
N LEU A 592 -11.58 -6.61 -47.15
CA LEU A 592 -10.81 -7.09 -48.31
C LEU A 592 -9.38 -7.51 -47.94
N THR A 593 -8.73 -6.82 -46.99
CA THR A 593 -7.45 -7.25 -46.40
C THR A 593 -7.60 -8.59 -45.70
N LEU A 594 -8.60 -8.73 -44.82
CA LEU A 594 -8.89 -9.99 -44.14
C LEU A 594 -9.14 -11.15 -45.11
N LEU A 595 -9.88 -10.92 -46.20
CA LEU A 595 -10.09 -11.93 -47.25
C LEU A 595 -8.79 -12.27 -48.01
N ALA A 596 -7.84 -11.35 -48.10
CA ALA A 596 -6.52 -11.61 -48.67
C ALA A 596 -5.66 -12.45 -47.73
N ASP A 597 -5.72 -12.20 -46.42
CA ASP A 597 -5.00 -12.95 -45.40
C ASP A 597 -5.51 -14.39 -45.28
N VAL A 598 -6.83 -14.60 -45.35
CA VAL A 598 -7.48 -15.92 -45.18
C VAL A 598 -7.57 -16.74 -46.47
N GLY A 599 -7.73 -16.10 -47.64
CA GLY A 599 -7.97 -16.80 -48.91
C GLY A 599 -7.21 -16.26 -50.12
N GLY A 600 -6.24 -15.36 -49.90
CA GLY A 600 -5.40 -14.80 -50.95
C GLY A 600 -6.12 -13.88 -51.93
N ALA A 601 -5.33 -13.29 -52.84
CA ALA A 601 -5.82 -12.31 -53.81
C ALA A 601 -6.97 -12.84 -54.71
N ALA A 602 -7.06 -14.15 -54.92
CA ALA A 602 -8.15 -14.77 -55.70
C ALA A 602 -9.51 -14.69 -54.98
N LEU A 603 -9.55 -14.79 -53.65
CA LEU A 603 -10.77 -14.63 -52.87
C LEU A 603 -11.15 -13.15 -52.76
N THR A 604 -10.17 -12.27 -52.53
CA THR A 604 -10.36 -10.82 -52.48
C THR A 604 -10.93 -10.27 -53.80
N ALA A 605 -10.38 -10.70 -54.94
CA ALA A 605 -10.83 -10.23 -56.26
C ALA A 605 -12.30 -10.61 -56.57
N ARG A 606 -12.80 -11.73 -56.04
CA ARG A 606 -14.22 -12.12 -56.17
C ARG A 606 -15.17 -11.21 -55.38
N HIS A 607 -14.70 -10.65 -54.26
CA HIS A 607 -15.50 -9.82 -53.36
C HIS A 607 -15.30 -8.31 -53.58
N ALA A 608 -14.19 -7.89 -54.20
CA ALA A 608 -13.85 -6.48 -54.41
C ALA A 608 -14.94 -5.66 -55.14
N THR A 609 -15.67 -6.27 -56.07
CA THR A 609 -16.74 -5.63 -56.86
C THR A 609 -18.11 -5.60 -56.19
N MET A 610 -18.31 -6.32 -55.09
CA MET A 610 -19.59 -6.41 -54.37
C MET A 610 -19.82 -5.19 -53.46
N LYS A 611 -21.07 -4.94 -53.06
CA LYS A 611 -21.40 -3.86 -52.09
C LYS A 611 -21.02 -4.27 -50.66
N LYS A 612 -20.85 -3.30 -49.74
CA LYS A 612 -20.40 -3.58 -48.35
C LYS A 612 -21.28 -4.62 -47.65
N SER A 613 -22.61 -4.49 -47.71
CA SER A 613 -23.56 -5.46 -47.11
C SER A 613 -23.46 -6.85 -47.75
N GLU A 614 -23.35 -6.92 -49.08
CA GLU A 614 -23.21 -8.18 -49.82
C GLU A 614 -21.89 -8.90 -49.48
N ILE A 615 -20.79 -8.16 -49.29
CA ILE A 615 -19.52 -8.70 -48.81
C ILE A 615 -19.65 -9.18 -47.36
N SER A 616 -20.28 -8.39 -46.50
CA SER A 616 -20.50 -8.67 -45.08
C SER A 616 -21.28 -9.97 -44.87
N GLU A 617 -22.39 -10.18 -45.58
CA GLU A 617 -23.15 -11.44 -45.57
C GLU A 617 -22.35 -12.62 -46.13
N SER A 618 -21.55 -12.40 -47.17
CA SER A 618 -20.68 -13.45 -47.75
C SER A 618 -19.58 -13.87 -46.75
N CYS A 619 -19.00 -12.89 -46.03
CA CYS A 619 -18.02 -13.15 -44.98
C CYS A 619 -18.65 -13.88 -43.80
N ALA A 620 -19.83 -13.47 -43.31
CA ALA A 620 -20.52 -14.19 -42.24
C ALA A 620 -20.71 -15.68 -42.57
N LYS A 621 -21.09 -16.02 -43.80
CA LYS A 621 -21.22 -17.42 -44.29
C LYS A 621 -19.87 -18.12 -44.42
N LEU A 622 -18.82 -17.42 -44.84
CA LEU A 622 -17.46 -17.97 -44.94
C LEU A 622 -16.88 -18.33 -43.57
N PHE A 623 -16.93 -17.41 -42.61
CA PHE A 623 -16.39 -17.61 -41.26
C PHE A 623 -17.30 -18.49 -40.38
N ALA A 624 -18.56 -18.73 -40.78
CA ALA A 624 -19.41 -19.80 -40.25
C ALA A 624 -19.11 -21.19 -40.86
N GLY A 625 -18.26 -21.29 -41.88
CA GLY A 625 -17.93 -22.54 -42.57
C GLY A 625 -18.96 -23.02 -43.60
N GLU A 626 -19.99 -22.21 -43.91
CA GLU A 626 -21.07 -22.53 -44.85
C GLU A 626 -20.66 -22.34 -46.32
N ALA A 627 -19.57 -21.58 -46.58
CA ALA A 627 -19.10 -21.30 -47.93
C ALA A 627 -18.37 -22.49 -48.58
N ILE A 628 -18.57 -22.62 -49.90
CA ILE A 628 -17.87 -23.61 -50.74
C ILE A 628 -16.54 -23.00 -51.20
N VAL A 629 -15.50 -23.19 -50.39
CA VAL A 629 -14.11 -22.79 -50.64
C VAL A 629 -13.16 -23.97 -50.48
N GLU A 630 -11.88 -23.78 -50.83
CA GLU A 630 -10.80 -24.74 -50.58
C GLU A 630 -10.72 -25.10 -49.08
N PRO A 631 -10.35 -26.36 -48.71
CA PRO A 631 -10.30 -26.78 -47.30
C PRO A 631 -9.40 -25.91 -46.43
N GLU A 632 -8.22 -25.55 -46.94
CA GLU A 632 -7.24 -24.69 -46.24
C GLU A 632 -7.84 -23.30 -45.90
N VAL A 633 -8.62 -22.72 -46.82
CA VAL A 633 -9.30 -21.42 -46.64
C VAL A 633 -10.46 -21.54 -45.66
N ARG A 634 -11.18 -22.67 -45.66
CA ARG A 634 -12.24 -22.96 -44.68
C ARG A 634 -11.67 -23.11 -43.28
N ASP A 635 -10.61 -23.89 -43.11
CA ASP A 635 -10.01 -24.16 -41.81
C ASP A 635 -9.37 -22.88 -41.25
N ALA A 636 -8.72 -22.06 -42.09
CA ALA A 636 -8.26 -20.72 -41.72
C ALA A 636 -9.40 -19.77 -41.31
N ALA A 637 -10.53 -19.76 -42.05
CA ALA A 637 -11.69 -18.94 -41.69
C ALA A 637 -12.36 -19.39 -40.37
N LEU A 638 -12.39 -20.69 -40.09
CA LEU A 638 -12.92 -21.25 -38.83
C LEU A 638 -11.97 -21.02 -37.64
N ALA A 639 -10.65 -21.01 -37.86
CA ALA A 639 -9.69 -20.66 -36.82
C ALA A 639 -9.65 -19.15 -36.51
N TRP A 640 -10.08 -18.30 -37.46
CA TRP A 640 -9.91 -16.86 -37.34
C TRP A 640 -10.92 -16.18 -36.39
N VAL A 641 -10.37 -15.37 -35.50
CA VAL A 641 -11.05 -14.34 -34.70
C VAL A 641 -10.20 -13.06 -34.72
N PRO A 642 -10.79 -11.85 -34.60
CA PRO A 642 -10.05 -10.59 -34.58
C PRO A 642 -9.24 -10.45 -33.28
N ASP A 643 -8.15 -9.68 -33.30
CA ASP A 643 -7.26 -9.53 -32.13
C ASP A 643 -7.98 -8.90 -30.92
N ALA A 644 -9.00 -8.07 -31.15
CA ALA A 644 -9.92 -7.59 -30.11
C ALA A 644 -10.62 -8.72 -29.31
N MET A 645 -10.86 -9.88 -29.92
CA MET A 645 -11.47 -11.05 -29.27
C MET A 645 -10.44 -12.06 -28.75
N ARG A 646 -9.18 -11.97 -29.18
CA ARG A 646 -8.09 -12.84 -28.69
C ARG A 646 -7.63 -12.39 -27.31
N PHE A 647 -7.08 -13.32 -26.55
CA PHE A 647 -6.36 -13.03 -25.31
C PHE A 647 -4.87 -12.89 -25.63
N LEU A 648 -4.37 -11.66 -25.60
CA LEU A 648 -2.98 -11.35 -25.96
C LEU A 648 -2.10 -11.40 -24.71
N ASP A 649 -1.75 -12.61 -24.26
CA ASP A 649 -0.77 -12.80 -23.18
C ASP A 649 0.61 -12.31 -23.66
N LYS A 650 1.26 -11.46 -22.86
CA LYS A 650 2.55 -10.82 -23.19
C LYS A 650 3.73 -11.50 -22.49
N THR A 651 3.48 -12.50 -21.66
CA THR A 651 4.51 -13.23 -20.91
C THR A 651 4.92 -14.49 -21.68
N GLU A 652 6.11 -14.49 -22.27
CA GLU A 652 6.74 -15.73 -22.74
C GLU A 652 7.04 -16.63 -21.54
N ALA A 653 6.90 -17.95 -21.71
CA ALA A 653 6.93 -18.89 -20.60
C ALA A 653 8.30 -19.02 -19.88
N ASP A 654 9.38 -18.52 -20.50
CA ASP A 654 10.74 -18.50 -19.94
C ASP A 654 10.99 -17.32 -18.96
N ASP A 655 10.17 -16.26 -18.97
CA ASP A 655 10.38 -15.05 -18.14
C ASP A 655 9.84 -15.17 -16.69
N LEU A 656 9.40 -16.36 -16.28
CA LEU A 656 8.82 -16.63 -14.95
C LEU A 656 9.82 -17.24 -13.95
N GLU A 657 11.12 -16.95 -14.08
CA GLU A 657 12.05 -17.20 -12.98
C GLU A 657 11.76 -16.25 -11.80
N PRO A 658 11.72 -16.74 -10.55
CA PRO A 658 11.63 -15.85 -9.40
C PRO A 658 12.88 -14.98 -9.36
N ALA A 659 12.72 -13.67 -9.27
CA ALA A 659 13.85 -12.74 -9.19
C ALA A 659 14.80 -13.18 -8.06
N GLU A 660 16.02 -13.62 -8.43
CA GLU A 660 17.03 -14.04 -7.46
C GLU A 660 17.35 -12.86 -6.56
N GLY A 661 16.89 -12.94 -5.31
CA GLY A 661 17.24 -11.96 -4.28
C GLY A 661 18.72 -12.03 -3.97
N ASP A 662 19.38 -10.88 -4.02
CA ASP A 662 20.79 -10.69 -3.67
C ASP A 662 21.07 -11.31 -2.27
N PRO A 663 22.00 -12.29 -2.15
CA PRO A 663 22.09 -13.11 -0.94
C PRO A 663 22.91 -12.41 0.16
N GLU A 664 22.30 -11.48 0.90
CA GLU A 664 22.81 -11.07 2.22
C GLU A 664 22.27 -11.98 3.33
N GLU A 665 23.21 -12.60 4.07
CA GLU A 665 22.98 -13.69 5.00
C GLU A 665 22.01 -13.36 6.16
N GLN A 666 20.92 -14.13 6.25
CA GLN A 666 20.27 -14.41 7.54
C GLN A 666 20.32 -15.91 7.81
N ALA A 667 21.35 -16.33 8.56
CA ALA A 667 21.50 -17.71 9.00
C ALA A 667 20.39 -18.09 10.00
N ILE A 668 19.41 -18.86 9.53
CA ILE A 668 18.49 -19.58 10.40
C ILE A 668 19.26 -20.75 11.02
N VAL A 669 19.45 -20.72 12.33
CA VAL A 669 20.06 -21.82 13.09
C VAL A 669 18.97 -22.83 13.43
N GLU A 670 19.00 -24.00 12.79
CA GLU A 670 18.25 -25.17 13.24
C GLU A 670 18.85 -25.69 14.57
N PRO A 671 18.02 -26.07 15.56
CA PRO A 671 18.49 -26.70 16.78
C PRO A 671 18.42 -28.24 16.65
N GLU A 672 19.56 -28.88 16.36
CA GLU A 672 19.73 -30.32 16.61
C GLU A 672 20.24 -30.59 18.03
N ASP A 673 19.67 -31.64 18.63
CA ASP A 673 20.09 -32.43 19.79
C ASP A 673 20.42 -31.79 21.15
N ALA A 674 19.63 -32.20 22.14
CA ALA A 674 20.04 -32.30 23.54
C ALA A 674 19.64 -33.68 24.10
N GLU A 675 20.62 -34.42 24.63
CA GLU A 675 20.51 -35.82 25.06
C GLU A 675 19.64 -36.05 26.32
N GLU A 676 19.29 -37.34 26.53
CA GLU A 676 18.74 -37.86 27.79
C GLU A 676 19.62 -37.59 29.03
N VAL A 677 19.01 -37.54 30.22
CA VAL A 677 19.30 -38.43 31.39
C VAL A 677 18.38 -37.99 32.56
N GLY A 678 17.66 -38.91 33.23
CA GLY A 678 16.92 -38.51 34.45
C GLY A 678 15.95 -39.50 35.12
N VAL A 679 16.26 -40.79 35.17
CA VAL A 679 15.44 -41.88 35.77
C VAL A 679 14.80 -41.56 37.14
N ALA A 680 13.50 -41.84 37.28
CA ALA A 680 12.89 -42.34 38.53
C ALA A 680 11.60 -43.14 38.22
N GLY A 681 11.55 -44.42 38.56
CA GLY A 681 10.38 -45.28 38.35
C GLY A 681 9.97 -46.05 39.60
N VAL A 682 8.66 -46.22 39.77
CA VAL A 682 7.94 -47.19 40.64
C VAL A 682 6.60 -47.41 39.90
N ASP A 683 6.44 -48.49 39.12
CA ASP A 683 5.94 -49.81 39.57
C ASP A 683 4.55 -49.77 40.21
N GLU A 684 3.50 -50.14 39.45
CA GLU A 684 2.60 -51.22 39.84
C GLU A 684 1.73 -51.68 38.65
N THR A 685 1.65 -53.00 38.48
CA THR A 685 0.67 -53.66 37.60
C THR A 685 -0.63 -53.91 38.37
N VAL A 686 -1.78 -54.06 37.68
CA VAL A 686 -2.71 -55.20 37.88
C VAL A 686 -3.89 -55.17 36.89
N SER A 687 -4.35 -56.38 36.56
CA SER A 687 -5.44 -56.77 35.66
C SER A 687 -6.84 -56.21 35.95
N GLY A 688 -7.73 -56.26 34.96
CA GLY A 688 -9.17 -56.35 35.24
C GLY A 688 -10.11 -56.31 34.04
N ALA A 689 -10.30 -57.44 33.34
CA ALA A 689 -11.47 -57.66 32.49
C ALA A 689 -12.30 -58.81 33.07
N CYS A 690 -13.61 -58.60 33.24
CA CYS A 690 -14.59 -59.69 33.39
C CYS A 690 -16.01 -59.22 33.09
N GLU A 691 -16.77 -60.08 32.41
CA GLU A 691 -18.15 -59.88 31.99
C GLU A 691 -19.15 -59.96 33.14
N ILE A 692 -20.38 -59.46 32.93
CA ILE A 692 -21.59 -60.05 33.54
C ILE A 692 -22.73 -60.10 32.51
N GLU A 693 -23.16 -61.32 32.20
CA GLU A 693 -24.44 -61.69 31.56
C GLU A 693 -25.56 -61.81 32.61
N ALA A 694 -26.85 -61.68 32.32
CA ALA A 694 -27.63 -61.12 31.21
C ALA A 694 -29.13 -61.19 31.64
N GLU A 695 -30.10 -60.66 30.87
CA GLU A 695 -31.46 -61.27 30.74
C GLU A 695 -32.37 -60.52 29.76
N SER A 696 -33.16 -61.27 28.99
CA SER A 696 -34.29 -60.81 28.18
C SER A 696 -35.39 -61.88 28.13
N PRO A 697 -36.66 -61.47 28.02
CA PRO A 697 -37.68 -62.21 27.26
C PRO A 697 -38.28 -61.30 26.15
N ASP A 698 -38.40 -61.78 24.92
CA ASP A 698 -39.59 -62.47 24.36
C ASP A 698 -40.90 -61.63 24.43
N GLN A 699 -41.71 -61.49 23.37
CA GLN A 699 -41.82 -62.28 22.14
C GLN A 699 -42.63 -61.53 21.04
N ASP A 700 -42.36 -61.82 19.76
CA ASP A 700 -43.28 -61.99 18.60
C ASP A 700 -44.44 -60.99 18.25
N ALA A 701 -44.81 -60.76 16.97
CA ALA A 701 -44.25 -61.17 15.68
C ALA A 701 -44.94 -60.49 14.45
N LEU A 702 -44.36 -60.73 13.26
CA LEU A 702 -44.99 -60.86 11.91
C LEU A 702 -45.37 -59.60 11.08
N ALA A 703 -44.45 -59.28 10.17
CA ALA A 703 -44.59 -59.29 8.71
C ALA A 703 -45.62 -58.39 7.98
N ALA A 704 -45.09 -57.50 7.12
CA ALA A 704 -45.06 -57.74 5.66
C ALA A 704 -43.86 -57.01 5.03
#